data_AF-A0A3D3XFM4-F1
#
_entry.id   AF-A0A3D3XFM4-F1
#
_cell.length_a   1.000
_cell.length_b   1.000
_cell.length_c   1.000
_cell.angle_alpha   90.00
_cell.angle_beta   90.00
_cell.angle_gamma   90.00
#
_symmetry.space_group_name_H-M   'P 1'
#
loop_
_entity.id
_entity.type
_entity.pdbx_description
1 polymer ?
#
loop_
_entity_poly.entity_id
_entity_poly.type
_entity_poly.pdbx_seq_one_letter_code
_entity_poly.pdbx_strand_id
1 'polypeptide(L)'
;MKEWHLETRTSSIFFQRSNQATLFLIVLFMASNTAFAEPFPVGKFPQETSEFFPMKPQADADDFQSIEITSTDQVFVETREGWFHLSERQWLKKALPRAIQKSRRIPRKLLLSTQAGLNQSTQLPDGSWLAAANEGLLIEAEGKFVPWPVFDNKGRQWGTHDIRGVEVDQKGQIWFTSLAGVACRTSKGWQFFEGKDGLPYNDFTRIASGPDGEIWFGTHKGLIRYQNGRWDYRQGRRWLPHDKIMDLKVDSKGTVWVLTPEGIGCIRQDSITLAEKAAFYEKEIKSYIKRTPLGYLSEVSVITPGKKDQINYHDSDNDGLWTSMYGAGECFAYAVTKDPETKERAHHAFKALRFLQTVTQEGSHPAPQGFVARTIRSTKLPDPNDGRLKQDEEIQKNKDQLWKAYEPRWPVSADGKWYWKSDTSSDELDGHYFFYPLYYDLVAQTEKEKEEVRQVVRDLTDHLIRHGYNLVDHTGTVTRWGVYSPDALNHDPDWWAERGLKSLSMLSYLAVAAHVTGESRYLEHQAELIQNHAFDTNALIYKIHRGIGSGNQSDDEMAFMCYYNLLRYTPEGSLRQKALLSFYAAWLNEAPEMNPFFHFAYAGQAMGREVSDPWGTHSISPTGDWLVDSIETLQGFPLNRFNWACENSHRIDIKSLPDQNSTDLLSSNPRQRGYRINGKVLPVENRHFNHWNTDPWQLDYGGSGNILASGTVFLLPYYMGLYHGFIAH
;
A
#
# COMPACT_ATOMS: atom_id res chain seq x y z
N MET A 1 0.88 -52.63 42.34
CA MET A 1 2.00 -53.27 41.59
C MET A 1 2.06 -52.61 40.23
N LYS A 2 3.01 -51.77 39.82
CA LYS A 2 4.30 -51.32 40.36
C LYS A 2 4.40 -49.80 40.10
N GLU A 3 4.81 -49.03 41.11
CA GLU A 3 5.27 -47.65 40.98
C GLU A 3 6.68 -47.64 40.37
N TRP A 4 6.96 -46.72 39.45
CA TRP A 4 8.32 -46.25 39.16
C TRP A 4 8.31 -44.74 38.93
N HIS A 5 8.96 -44.05 39.87
CA HIS A 5 9.41 -42.65 39.79
C HIS A 5 10.39 -42.45 38.63
N LEU A 6 10.40 -41.24 38.05
CA LEU A 6 11.57 -40.71 37.36
C LEU A 6 11.64 -39.19 37.50
N GLU A 7 12.84 -38.78 37.85
CA GLU A 7 13.27 -37.50 38.42
C GLU A 7 13.30 -36.37 37.38
N THR A 8 12.91 -35.19 37.85
CA THR A 8 13.13 -33.90 37.21
C THR A 8 14.63 -33.58 37.15
N ARG A 9 15.22 -33.57 35.95
CA ARG A 9 16.50 -32.91 35.68
C ARG A 9 16.25 -31.50 35.15
N THR A 10 16.43 -30.53 36.03
CA THR A 10 16.67 -29.13 35.70
C THR A 10 18.06 -28.98 35.07
N SER A 11 18.13 -28.69 33.78
CA SER A 11 19.35 -28.19 33.12
C SER A 11 19.22 -26.70 32.89
N SER A 12 19.88 -25.95 33.76
CA SER A 12 20.15 -24.52 33.67
C SER A 12 21.03 -24.22 32.45
N ILE A 13 20.50 -23.48 31.47
CA ILE A 13 21.30 -22.85 30.42
C ILE A 13 21.49 -21.38 30.82
N PHE A 14 22.72 -21.06 31.18
CA PHE A 14 23.23 -19.71 31.42
C PHE A 14 23.19 -18.91 30.10
N PHE A 15 22.31 -17.90 30.02
CA PHE A 15 22.50 -16.79 29.07
C PHE A 15 23.28 -15.69 29.79
N GLN A 16 24.57 -15.62 29.47
CA GLN A 16 25.47 -14.60 29.98
C GLN A 16 25.13 -13.26 29.31
N ARG A 17 24.73 -12.28 30.13
CA ARG A 17 24.55 -10.88 29.74
C ARG A 17 25.87 -10.33 29.19
N SER A 18 25.85 -9.78 27.97
CA SER A 18 26.80 -8.77 27.52
C SER A 18 26.03 -7.51 27.15
N ASN A 19 25.98 -6.58 28.08
CA ASN A 19 25.40 -5.25 27.93
C ASN A 19 26.44 -4.28 27.35
N GLN A 20 25.92 -3.38 26.50
CA GLN A 20 26.33 -2.00 26.20
C GLN A 20 26.95 -1.67 24.83
N ALA A 21 26.33 -0.60 24.29
CA ALA A 21 26.76 0.39 23.31
C ALA A 21 26.45 0.10 21.82
N THR A 22 25.27 0.54 21.36
CA THR A 22 25.11 1.53 20.27
C THR A 22 23.80 2.30 20.47
N LEU A 23 23.84 3.62 20.29
CA LEU A 23 22.76 4.59 20.46
C LEU A 23 21.55 4.23 19.58
N PHE A 24 20.44 3.81 20.19
CA PHE A 24 19.17 3.51 19.53
C PHE A 24 18.14 4.55 19.98
N LEU A 25 17.62 5.33 19.04
CA LEU A 25 16.34 6.02 19.17
C LEU A 25 15.25 5.05 18.67
N ILE A 26 15.02 3.99 19.45
CA ILE A 26 13.84 3.15 19.36
C ILE A 26 13.24 3.14 20.76
N VAL A 27 12.02 3.64 20.87
CA VAL A 27 11.20 3.59 22.08
C VAL A 27 10.97 2.11 22.43
N LEU A 28 11.69 1.63 23.45
CA LEU A 28 11.43 0.36 24.12
C LEU A 28 10.27 0.59 25.11
N PHE A 29 9.03 0.31 24.69
CA PHE A 29 7.97 0.03 25.66
C PHE A 29 8.02 -1.44 26.02
N MET A 30 8.51 -1.73 27.23
CA MET A 30 8.22 -3.00 27.88
C MET A 30 6.72 -3.07 28.19
N ALA A 31 6.16 -4.27 28.05
CA ALA A 31 4.80 -4.60 28.40
C ALA A 31 4.46 -4.18 29.85
N SER A 32 3.60 -3.19 29.98
CA SER A 32 2.76 -2.98 31.15
C SER A 32 1.49 -2.27 30.70
N ASN A 33 0.33 -2.83 31.06
CA ASN A 33 -1.00 -2.24 30.88
C ASN A 33 -1.04 -0.79 31.37
N THR A 34 -0.91 0.17 30.45
CA THR A 34 -1.30 1.58 30.62
C THR A 34 -1.56 2.17 29.24
N ALA A 35 -2.60 2.99 29.15
CA ALA A 35 -3.00 3.74 27.96
C ALA A 35 -1.82 4.25 27.11
N PHE A 36 -2.02 4.25 25.78
CA PHE A 36 -1.09 4.83 24.80
C PHE A 36 -0.65 6.23 25.29
N ALA A 37 0.58 6.33 25.78
CA ALA A 37 0.95 7.46 26.65
C ALA A 37 1.13 8.76 25.86
N GLU A 38 1.58 8.70 24.59
CA GLU A 38 1.72 9.88 23.72
C GLU A 38 1.61 9.52 22.22
N PRO A 39 1.02 10.40 21.37
CA PRO A 39 1.00 10.26 19.91
C PRO A 39 2.38 10.03 19.29
N PHE A 40 2.47 9.23 18.22
CA PHE A 40 3.76 8.93 17.58
C PHE A 40 4.33 10.16 16.83
N PRO A 41 5.52 10.66 17.20
CA PRO A 41 6.12 11.82 16.54
C PRO A 41 6.85 11.39 15.26
N VAL A 42 6.17 11.45 14.12
CA VAL A 42 6.75 11.04 12.82
C VAL A 42 7.86 12.00 12.37
N GLY A 43 7.66 13.31 12.56
CA GLY A 43 8.62 14.34 12.11
C GLY A 43 8.82 14.36 10.59
N LYS A 44 10.02 14.76 10.17
CA LYS A 44 10.44 14.70 8.76
C LYS A 44 11.09 13.35 8.44
N PHE A 45 10.81 12.83 7.26
CA PHE A 45 11.38 11.59 6.75
C PHE A 45 11.83 11.76 5.29
N PRO A 46 12.78 10.94 4.81
CA PRO A 46 13.19 10.96 3.42
C PRO A 46 12.07 10.41 2.52
N GLN A 47 11.57 11.22 1.60
CA GLN A 47 10.69 10.82 0.52
C GLN A 47 11.49 10.73 -0.77
N GLU A 48 11.41 9.58 -1.42
CA GLU A 48 12.11 9.39 -2.67
C GLU A 48 11.30 9.80 -3.88
N THR A 49 12.00 10.38 -4.85
CA THR A 49 11.49 10.68 -6.18
C THR A 49 12.52 10.28 -7.23
N SER A 50 12.04 9.82 -8.38
CA SER A 50 12.90 9.45 -9.50
C SER A 50 12.78 10.43 -10.66
N GLU A 51 13.87 10.65 -11.37
CA GLU A 51 13.91 11.46 -12.58
C GLU A 51 14.75 10.77 -13.66
N PHE A 52 14.32 10.85 -14.92
CA PHE A 52 15.00 10.21 -16.05
C PHE A 52 15.58 11.23 -17.02
N PHE A 53 16.82 10.98 -17.43
CA PHE A 53 17.60 11.78 -18.38
C PHE A 53 17.96 10.90 -19.57
N PRO A 54 17.14 10.91 -20.65
CA PRO A 54 17.50 10.18 -21.86
C PRO A 54 18.77 10.80 -22.46
N MET A 55 19.68 9.95 -22.93
CA MET A 55 20.71 10.40 -23.87
C MET A 55 20.12 10.34 -25.29
N LYS A 56 20.54 11.28 -26.15
CA LYS A 56 19.94 11.57 -27.47
C LYS A 56 19.68 10.31 -28.34
N PRO A 57 18.80 10.38 -29.35
CA PRO A 57 18.48 9.26 -30.26
C PRO A 57 19.64 8.73 -31.15
N GLN A 58 20.86 9.24 -31.00
CA GLN A 58 22.01 8.92 -31.86
C GLN A 58 23.11 8.11 -31.15
N ALA A 59 23.06 7.98 -29.82
CA ALA A 59 23.90 7.02 -29.13
C ALA A 59 23.10 5.72 -29.03
N ASP A 60 23.60 4.64 -29.63
CA ASP A 60 23.04 3.31 -29.38
C ASP A 60 23.13 3.03 -27.87
N ALA A 61 22.12 2.38 -27.30
CA ALA A 61 22.09 1.98 -25.88
C ALA A 61 23.36 1.22 -25.42
N ASP A 62 24.10 0.63 -26.36
CA ASP A 62 25.36 -0.08 -26.17
C ASP A 62 26.61 0.81 -26.09
N ASP A 63 26.45 2.14 -26.09
CA ASP A 63 27.54 3.10 -26.06
C ASP A 63 27.97 3.49 -24.62
N PHE A 64 27.12 3.30 -23.61
CA PHE A 64 27.42 3.71 -22.23
C PHE A 64 28.45 2.82 -21.55
N GLN A 65 29.45 3.43 -20.91
CA GLN A 65 30.57 2.71 -20.28
C GLN A 65 30.64 2.89 -18.77
N SER A 66 30.55 4.13 -18.29
CA SER A 66 30.65 4.44 -16.85
C SER A 66 30.01 5.78 -16.49
N ILE A 67 29.68 5.96 -15.21
CA ILE A 67 29.21 7.23 -14.64
C ILE A 67 30.16 7.70 -13.55
N GLU A 68 30.43 9.00 -13.53
CA GLU A 68 31.29 9.65 -12.54
C GLU A 68 30.65 10.92 -12.00
N ILE A 69 30.89 11.18 -10.72
CA ILE A 69 30.43 12.40 -10.03
C ILE A 69 31.65 13.12 -9.50
N THR A 70 31.74 14.42 -9.79
CA THR A 70 32.83 15.25 -9.26
C THR A 70 32.61 15.57 -7.78
N SER A 71 33.64 16.08 -7.11
CA SER A 71 33.52 16.60 -5.73
C SER A 71 32.58 17.81 -5.59
N THR A 72 32.08 18.35 -6.70
CA THR A 72 31.09 19.43 -6.74
C THR A 72 29.75 18.94 -7.31
N ASP A 73 29.49 17.63 -7.21
CA ASP A 73 28.28 16.94 -7.69
C ASP A 73 27.96 17.13 -9.18
N GLN A 74 28.98 17.34 -10.02
CA GLN A 74 28.78 17.36 -11.47
C GLN A 74 28.75 15.93 -12.00
N VAL A 75 27.69 15.59 -12.74
CA VAL A 75 27.49 14.25 -13.30
C VAL A 75 28.12 14.15 -14.69
N PHE A 76 28.97 13.15 -14.85
CA PHE A 76 29.64 12.81 -16.10
C PHE A 76 29.31 11.37 -16.51
N VAL A 77 29.08 11.14 -17.80
CA VAL A 77 28.94 9.80 -18.36
C VAL A 77 29.92 9.59 -19.50
N GLU A 78 30.54 8.42 -19.48
CA GLU A 78 31.46 7.94 -20.50
C GLU A 78 30.72 7.15 -21.56
N THR A 79 30.96 7.50 -22.82
CA THR A 79 30.56 6.70 -23.98
C THR A 79 31.76 6.44 -24.88
N ARG A 80 31.64 5.63 -25.94
CA ARG A 80 32.74 5.42 -26.91
C ARG A 80 33.18 6.72 -27.59
N GLU A 81 32.31 7.73 -27.66
CA GLU A 81 32.64 9.05 -28.19
C GLU A 81 33.38 9.97 -27.20
N GLY A 82 33.51 9.54 -25.94
CA GLY A 82 34.13 10.28 -24.85
C GLY A 82 33.15 10.67 -23.76
N TRP A 83 33.53 11.67 -22.96
CA TRP A 83 32.79 12.08 -21.77
C TRP A 83 31.76 13.17 -22.07
N PHE A 84 30.58 13.05 -21.45
CA PHE A 84 29.49 14.02 -21.47
C PHE A 84 29.14 14.46 -20.06
N HIS A 85 28.82 15.73 -19.88
CA HIS A 85 28.43 16.35 -18.61
C HIS A 85 26.95 16.76 -18.67
N LEU A 86 26.21 16.47 -17.59
CA LEU A 86 24.82 16.91 -17.45
C LEU A 86 24.75 18.38 -17.03
N SER A 87 24.18 19.24 -17.87
CA SER A 87 23.94 20.65 -17.58
C SER A 87 22.54 21.03 -18.03
N GLU A 88 21.73 21.62 -17.15
CA GLU A 88 20.35 22.06 -17.47
C GLU A 88 19.51 20.98 -18.17
N ARG A 89 19.60 19.73 -17.68
CA ARG A 89 18.95 18.54 -18.25
C ARG A 89 19.43 18.12 -19.66
N GLN A 90 20.54 18.68 -20.14
CA GLN A 90 21.14 18.36 -21.43
C GLN A 90 22.54 17.77 -21.25
N TRP A 91 22.89 16.83 -22.14
CA TRP A 91 24.21 16.20 -22.18
C TRP A 91 25.15 16.98 -23.10
N LEU A 92 26.22 17.53 -22.53
CA LEU A 92 27.22 18.33 -23.24
C LEU A 92 28.55 17.59 -23.27
N LYS A 93 29.14 17.42 -24.46
CA LYS A 93 30.45 16.77 -24.61
C LYS A 93 31.52 17.58 -23.85
N LYS A 94 32.14 16.98 -22.85
CA LYS A 94 33.11 17.62 -21.95
C LYS A 94 34.01 16.57 -21.32
N ALA A 95 35.33 16.74 -21.44
CA ALA A 95 36.30 15.82 -20.84
C ALA A 95 36.15 15.77 -19.30
N LEU A 96 36.28 14.57 -18.73
CA LEU A 96 36.31 14.37 -17.29
C LEU A 96 37.49 15.13 -16.67
N PRO A 97 37.33 15.82 -15.52
CA PRO A 97 38.43 16.52 -14.86
C PRO A 97 39.65 15.62 -14.58
N ARG A 98 40.86 16.11 -14.89
CA ARG A 98 42.12 15.35 -14.74
C ARG A 98 42.37 14.83 -13.31
N ALA A 99 41.88 15.53 -12.30
CA ALA A 99 42.02 15.12 -10.90
C ALA A 99 41.32 13.78 -10.63
N ILE A 100 40.11 13.61 -11.16
CA ILE A 100 39.30 12.38 -11.04
C ILE A 100 39.95 11.24 -11.83
N GLN A 101 40.44 11.54 -13.04
CA GLN A 101 41.18 10.55 -13.83
C GLN A 101 42.42 10.01 -13.08
N LYS A 102 43.08 10.85 -12.27
CA LYS A 102 44.24 10.44 -11.47
C LYS A 102 43.86 9.64 -10.23
N SER A 103 42.84 10.05 -9.49
CA SER A 103 42.43 9.37 -8.25
C SER A 103 41.88 7.96 -8.51
N ARG A 104 41.30 7.71 -9.69
CA ARG A 104 40.79 6.39 -10.10
C ARG A 104 41.88 5.37 -10.45
N ARG A 105 43.13 5.80 -10.66
CA ARG A 105 44.13 4.94 -11.31
C ARG A 105 44.81 4.02 -10.29
N ILE A 106 44.42 2.74 -10.30
CA ILE A 106 45.15 1.67 -9.62
C ILE A 106 46.63 1.75 -10.05
N PRO A 107 47.60 1.67 -9.12
CA PRO A 107 49.02 1.69 -9.46
C PRO A 107 49.37 0.65 -10.53
N ARG A 108 50.08 1.05 -11.59
CA ARG A 108 50.41 0.16 -12.71
C ARG A 108 51.14 -1.12 -12.27
N LYS A 109 52.01 -1.02 -11.26
CA LYS A 109 52.72 -2.17 -10.68
C LYS A 109 51.72 -3.19 -10.09
N LEU A 110 50.68 -2.70 -9.43
CA LEU A 110 49.65 -3.54 -8.83
C LEU A 110 48.76 -4.16 -9.90
N LEU A 111 48.36 -3.41 -10.93
CA LEU A 111 47.65 -3.95 -12.10
C LEU A 111 48.42 -5.07 -12.80
N LEU A 112 49.73 -4.89 -12.99
CA LEU A 112 50.59 -5.91 -13.62
C LEU A 112 50.88 -7.11 -12.71
N SER A 113 50.51 -7.06 -11.43
CA SER A 113 50.71 -8.18 -10.50
C SER A 113 49.66 -9.28 -10.63
N THR A 114 48.59 -9.02 -11.38
CA THR A 114 47.48 -9.96 -11.56
C THR A 114 47.08 -10.06 -13.03
N GLN A 115 46.61 -11.23 -13.45
CA GLN A 115 45.92 -11.43 -14.73
C GLN A 115 44.40 -11.42 -14.57
N ALA A 116 43.92 -11.18 -13.34
CA ALA A 116 42.52 -11.22 -12.99
C ALA A 116 41.71 -10.15 -13.72
N GLY A 117 40.50 -10.52 -14.17
CA GLY A 117 39.54 -9.57 -14.72
C GLY A 117 38.94 -8.73 -13.60
N LEU A 118 39.46 -7.51 -13.40
CA LEU A 118 38.96 -6.61 -12.36
C LEU A 118 37.60 -6.01 -12.75
N ASN A 119 36.62 -6.18 -11.87
CA ASN A 119 35.25 -5.68 -12.03
C ASN A 119 35.05 -4.32 -11.34
N GLN A 120 35.57 -4.16 -10.12
CA GLN A 120 35.55 -2.92 -9.34
C GLN A 120 36.72 -2.92 -8.35
N SER A 121 37.16 -1.74 -7.92
CA SER A 121 38.19 -1.60 -6.90
C SER A 121 37.90 -0.39 -6.01
N THR A 122 38.31 -0.48 -4.76
CA THR A 122 38.22 0.62 -3.79
C THR A 122 39.50 0.68 -2.96
N GLN A 123 39.77 1.84 -2.37
CA GLN A 123 40.91 2.02 -1.47
C GLN A 123 40.46 1.87 -0.03
N LEU A 124 41.17 1.05 0.73
CA LEU A 124 40.93 0.86 2.16
C LEU A 124 41.45 2.08 2.96
N PRO A 125 40.99 2.28 4.21
CA PRO A 125 41.43 3.41 5.04
C PRO A 125 42.94 3.46 5.31
N ASP A 126 43.63 2.32 5.23
CA ASP A 126 45.09 2.23 5.36
C ASP A 126 45.86 2.54 4.05
N GLY A 127 45.14 2.86 2.97
CA GLY A 127 45.67 3.18 1.66
C GLY A 127 45.90 1.98 0.74
N SER A 128 45.73 0.75 1.24
CA SER A 128 45.82 -0.46 0.42
C SER A 128 44.60 -0.62 -0.51
N TRP A 129 44.77 -1.34 -1.61
CA TRP A 129 43.69 -1.58 -2.56
C TRP A 129 42.94 -2.89 -2.30
N LEU A 130 41.62 -2.84 -2.45
CA LEU A 130 40.74 -4.00 -2.52
C LEU A 130 40.13 -4.06 -3.92
N ALA A 131 40.07 -5.24 -4.53
CA ALA A 131 39.51 -5.44 -5.86
C ALA A 131 38.53 -6.61 -5.90
N ALA A 132 37.39 -6.36 -6.53
CA ALA A 132 36.43 -7.34 -7.01
C ALA A 132 36.91 -7.86 -8.37
N ALA A 133 37.05 -9.17 -8.53
CA ALA A 133 37.50 -9.78 -9.77
C ALA A 133 36.76 -11.08 -10.10
N ASN A 134 36.88 -11.53 -11.36
CA ASN A 134 36.35 -12.81 -11.82
C ASN A 134 36.90 -14.00 -11.03
N GLU A 135 38.13 -13.89 -10.55
CA GLU A 135 38.88 -14.89 -9.79
C GLU A 135 38.65 -14.80 -8.29
N GLY A 136 37.85 -13.83 -7.82
CA GLY A 136 37.51 -13.67 -6.41
C GLY A 136 37.79 -12.28 -5.85
N LEU A 137 37.75 -12.19 -4.51
CA LEU A 137 38.12 -11.00 -3.76
C LEU A 137 39.64 -10.92 -3.62
N LEU A 138 40.25 -9.82 -4.04
CA LEU A 138 41.71 -9.61 -4.01
C LEU A 138 42.06 -8.42 -3.12
N ILE A 139 43.04 -8.58 -2.22
CA ILE A 139 43.60 -7.50 -1.40
C ILE A 139 45.04 -7.23 -1.80
N GLU A 140 45.47 -5.97 -1.73
CA GLU A 140 46.86 -5.61 -1.88
C GLU A 140 47.69 -6.07 -0.67
N ALA A 141 48.70 -6.88 -0.94
CA ALA A 141 49.74 -7.25 0.00
C ALA A 141 51.11 -7.17 -0.68
N GLU A 142 52.06 -6.47 -0.06
CA GLU A 142 53.44 -6.31 -0.56
C GLU A 142 53.51 -5.79 -2.02
N GLY A 143 52.55 -4.93 -2.40
CA GLY A 143 52.45 -4.36 -3.74
C GLY A 143 51.98 -5.34 -4.82
N LYS A 144 51.28 -6.41 -4.43
CA LYS A 144 50.62 -7.38 -5.33
C LYS A 144 49.18 -7.61 -4.89
N PHE A 145 48.30 -7.92 -5.83
CA PHE A 145 46.98 -8.45 -5.51
C PHE A 145 47.09 -9.93 -5.15
N VAL A 146 46.58 -10.29 -3.96
CA VAL A 146 46.49 -11.68 -3.49
C VAL A 146 45.05 -12.01 -3.10
N PRO A 147 44.59 -13.27 -3.23
CA PRO A 147 43.25 -13.66 -2.80
C PRO A 147 43.04 -13.40 -1.31
N TRP A 148 41.87 -12.84 -0.96
CA TRP A 148 41.45 -12.65 0.42
C TRP A 148 40.37 -13.69 0.80
N PRO A 149 40.74 -14.77 1.50
CA PRO A 149 39.77 -15.78 1.91
C PRO A 149 38.86 -15.24 3.02
N VAL A 150 37.55 -15.31 2.79
CA VAL A 150 36.51 -14.90 3.74
C VAL A 150 35.63 -16.11 4.04
N PHE A 151 35.41 -16.42 5.31
CA PHE A 151 34.58 -17.56 5.74
C PHE A 151 33.44 -17.10 6.63
N ASP A 152 32.27 -17.70 6.45
CA ASP A 152 31.17 -17.53 7.38
C ASP A 152 31.26 -18.48 8.58
N ASN A 153 30.33 -18.33 9.53
CA ASN A 153 30.26 -19.15 10.73
C ASN A 153 29.92 -20.63 10.47
N LYS A 154 29.54 -20.99 9.23
CA LYS A 154 29.31 -22.37 8.80
C LYS A 154 30.52 -22.97 8.07
N GLY A 155 31.62 -22.21 7.96
CA GLY A 155 32.81 -22.62 7.23
C GLY A 155 32.66 -22.52 5.70
N ARG A 156 31.60 -21.88 5.17
CA ARG A 156 31.49 -21.61 3.74
C ARG A 156 32.45 -20.49 3.37
N GLN A 157 33.24 -20.69 2.33
CA GLN A 157 34.08 -19.63 1.78
C GLN A 157 33.26 -18.73 0.86
N TRP A 158 33.33 -17.43 1.10
CA TRP A 158 32.76 -16.37 0.28
C TRP A 158 33.87 -15.70 -0.53
N GLY A 159 33.52 -15.04 -1.63
CA GLY A 159 34.51 -14.29 -2.39
C GLY A 159 35.37 -15.13 -3.35
N THR A 160 34.97 -16.36 -3.68
CA THR A 160 35.83 -17.33 -4.39
C THR A 160 35.95 -17.10 -5.90
N HIS A 161 34.94 -16.51 -6.53
CA HIS A 161 34.93 -16.13 -7.94
C HIS A 161 33.78 -15.16 -8.22
N ASP A 162 33.80 -14.53 -9.39
CA ASP A 162 32.76 -13.63 -9.92
C ASP A 162 32.31 -12.54 -8.94
N ILE A 163 33.29 -11.87 -8.32
CA ILE A 163 33.04 -10.76 -7.41
C ILE A 163 32.86 -9.51 -8.26
N ARG A 164 31.65 -8.94 -8.20
CA ARG A 164 31.23 -7.83 -9.07
C ARG A 164 31.44 -6.46 -8.45
N GLY A 165 31.40 -6.38 -7.12
CA GLY A 165 31.48 -5.12 -6.41
C GLY A 165 32.25 -5.24 -5.10
N VAL A 166 33.07 -4.22 -4.83
CA VAL A 166 33.70 -3.94 -3.53
C VAL A 166 33.58 -2.45 -3.23
N GLU A 167 33.28 -2.10 -1.99
CA GLU A 167 33.24 -0.70 -1.54
C GLU A 167 33.58 -0.56 -0.06
N VAL A 168 34.07 0.62 0.33
CA VAL A 168 34.18 1.03 1.73
C VAL A 168 33.17 2.11 2.01
N ASP A 169 32.34 1.91 3.03
CA ASP A 169 31.37 2.93 3.43
C ASP A 169 31.99 4.06 4.25
N GLN A 170 31.23 5.12 4.50
CA GLN A 170 31.70 6.26 5.30
C GLN A 170 32.03 5.92 6.77
N LYS A 171 31.58 4.75 7.27
CA LYS A 171 31.92 4.23 8.60
C LYS A 171 33.18 3.35 8.56
N GLY A 172 33.83 3.21 7.41
CA GLY A 172 35.00 2.38 7.20
C GLY A 172 34.71 0.88 7.11
N GLN A 173 33.43 0.49 6.94
CA GLN A 173 33.05 -0.91 6.79
C GLN A 173 33.29 -1.36 5.35
N ILE A 174 33.79 -2.58 5.18
CA ILE A 174 34.14 -3.13 3.87
C ILE A 174 32.99 -3.99 3.39
N TRP A 175 32.46 -3.68 2.21
CA TRP A 175 31.36 -4.39 1.58
C TRP A 175 31.86 -5.09 0.32
N PHE A 176 31.42 -6.33 0.10
CA PHE A 176 31.59 -6.98 -1.19
C PHE A 176 30.37 -7.83 -1.55
N THR A 177 30.15 -7.98 -2.86
CA THR A 177 29.06 -8.79 -3.42
C THR A 177 29.56 -10.16 -3.83
N SER A 178 28.70 -11.17 -3.76
CA SER A 178 28.97 -12.52 -4.22
C SER A 178 27.69 -13.17 -4.73
N LEU A 179 27.81 -14.29 -5.45
CA LEU A 179 26.64 -15.06 -5.88
C LEU A 179 25.80 -15.60 -4.71
N ALA A 180 26.38 -15.74 -3.51
CA ALA A 180 25.64 -16.15 -2.32
C ALA A 180 24.85 -14.99 -1.67
N GLY A 181 25.25 -13.74 -1.93
CA GLY A 181 24.69 -12.54 -1.30
C GLY A 181 25.74 -11.47 -1.01
N VAL A 182 25.53 -10.70 0.05
CA VAL A 182 26.42 -9.58 0.45
C VAL A 182 27.18 -9.91 1.72
N ALA A 183 28.45 -9.52 1.77
CA ALA A 183 29.25 -9.59 2.99
C ALA A 183 29.72 -8.19 3.42
N CYS A 184 29.68 -7.93 4.73
CA CYS A 184 30.14 -6.68 5.34
C CYS A 184 31.14 -6.97 6.46
N ARG A 185 32.32 -6.36 6.40
CA ARG A 185 33.29 -6.38 7.49
C ARG A 185 33.10 -5.16 8.36
N THR A 186 32.68 -5.40 9.59
CA THR A 186 32.60 -4.39 10.65
C THR A 186 33.78 -4.52 11.61
N SER A 187 33.87 -3.63 12.60
CA SER A 187 34.82 -3.77 13.72
C SER A 187 34.60 -5.05 14.54
N LYS A 188 33.41 -5.66 14.48
CA LYS A 188 33.05 -6.91 15.17
C LYS A 188 33.31 -8.16 14.33
N GLY A 189 33.77 -8.01 13.08
CA GLY A 189 34.00 -9.10 12.14
C GLY A 189 33.04 -9.09 10.96
N TRP A 190 33.02 -10.19 10.21
CA TRP A 190 32.20 -10.37 9.02
C TRP A 190 30.74 -10.66 9.36
N GLN A 191 29.84 -10.00 8.63
CA GLN A 191 28.42 -10.25 8.55
C GLN A 191 28.07 -10.68 7.13
N PHE A 192 27.11 -11.59 6.98
CA PHE A 192 26.72 -12.17 5.71
C PHE A 192 25.21 -12.08 5.57
N PHE A 193 24.75 -11.64 4.41
CA PHE A 193 23.34 -11.39 4.12
C PHE A 193 22.92 -12.18 2.89
N GLU A 194 21.94 -13.06 3.08
CA GLU A 194 21.29 -13.88 2.05
C GLU A 194 19.81 -13.48 1.96
N GLY A 195 19.01 -14.12 1.08
CA GLY A 195 17.58 -13.82 0.96
C GLY A 195 16.79 -13.98 2.26
N LYS A 196 17.18 -14.94 3.11
CA LYS A 196 16.62 -15.15 4.47
C LYS A 196 16.87 -13.97 5.42
N ASP A 197 17.80 -13.07 5.08
CA ASP A 197 18.17 -11.88 5.85
C ASP A 197 17.58 -10.60 5.22
N GLY A 198 16.70 -10.75 4.21
CA GLY A 198 15.97 -9.67 3.56
C GLY A 198 16.58 -9.18 2.24
N LEU A 199 17.70 -9.76 1.80
CA LEU A 199 18.34 -9.38 0.53
C LEU A 199 17.42 -9.72 -0.67
N PRO A 200 16.95 -8.73 -1.46
CA PRO A 200 15.94 -9.00 -2.49
C PRO A 200 16.46 -9.79 -3.70
N TYR A 201 17.73 -9.60 -4.07
CA TYR A 201 18.32 -10.16 -5.28
C TYR A 201 19.85 -10.25 -5.13
N ASN A 202 20.48 -11.25 -5.76
CA ASN A 202 21.91 -11.57 -5.59
C ASN A 202 22.72 -11.60 -6.90
N ASP A 203 22.13 -11.19 -8.02
CA ASP A 203 22.84 -11.05 -9.30
C ASP A 203 23.28 -9.59 -9.50
N PHE A 204 24.39 -9.25 -8.85
CA PHE A 204 24.93 -7.90 -8.73
C PHE A 204 25.75 -7.44 -9.94
N THR A 205 25.78 -6.14 -10.19
CA THR A 205 26.64 -5.52 -11.21
C THR A 205 27.66 -4.55 -10.61
N ARG A 206 27.28 -3.79 -9.58
CA ARG A 206 28.10 -2.74 -8.95
C ARG A 206 27.68 -2.46 -7.52
N ILE A 207 28.55 -1.78 -6.78
CA ILE A 207 28.28 -1.24 -5.44
C ILE A 207 28.72 0.23 -5.37
N ALA A 208 28.01 1.05 -4.61
CA ALA A 208 28.42 2.42 -4.31
C ALA A 208 28.05 2.79 -2.87
N SER A 209 28.93 3.52 -2.18
CA SER A 209 28.64 4.10 -0.87
C SER A 209 27.93 5.43 -1.03
N GLY A 210 26.92 5.65 -0.20
CA GLY A 210 26.28 6.93 0.02
C GLY A 210 26.64 7.52 1.40
N PRO A 211 25.98 8.62 1.79
CA PRO A 211 26.11 9.23 3.11
C PRO A 211 25.60 8.33 4.24
N ASP A 212 26.09 8.57 5.46
CA ASP A 212 25.60 7.94 6.70
C ASP A 212 25.67 6.39 6.75
N GLY A 213 26.57 5.80 5.95
CA GLY A 213 26.75 4.35 5.84
C GLY A 213 25.66 3.66 5.01
N GLU A 214 24.97 4.41 4.15
CA GLU A 214 24.15 3.89 3.08
C GLU A 214 25.01 3.17 2.03
N ILE A 215 24.53 2.03 1.54
CA ILE A 215 25.15 1.31 0.44
C ILE A 215 24.10 1.01 -0.62
N TRP A 216 24.45 1.24 -1.88
CA TRP A 216 23.64 0.89 -3.03
C TRP A 216 24.29 -0.25 -3.80
N PHE A 217 23.48 -1.20 -4.23
CA PHE A 217 23.88 -2.34 -5.04
C PHE A 217 23.12 -2.29 -6.37
N GLY A 218 23.85 -2.08 -7.45
CA GLY A 218 23.33 -2.29 -8.80
C GLY A 218 23.18 -3.78 -9.07
N THR A 219 22.10 -4.17 -9.74
CA THR A 219 21.85 -5.56 -10.12
C THR A 219 21.40 -5.66 -11.58
N HIS A 220 21.30 -6.89 -12.10
CA HIS A 220 20.68 -7.13 -13.40
C HIS A 220 19.15 -6.91 -13.39
N LYS A 221 18.52 -6.84 -12.21
CA LYS A 221 17.09 -6.60 -12.06
C LYS A 221 16.84 -5.62 -10.92
N GLY A 222 17.00 -4.32 -11.19
CA GLY A 222 16.73 -3.23 -10.27
C GLY A 222 17.92 -2.82 -9.40
N LEU A 223 17.64 -1.92 -8.47
CA LEU A 223 18.60 -1.33 -7.55
C LEU A 223 18.22 -1.68 -6.11
N ILE A 224 19.19 -2.08 -5.30
CA ILE A 224 18.99 -2.41 -3.87
C ILE A 224 19.72 -1.37 -3.03
N ARG A 225 19.03 -0.85 -2.02
CA ARG A 225 19.61 0.03 -1.00
C ARG A 225 19.71 -0.74 0.32
N TYR A 226 20.83 -0.60 1.01
CA TYR A 226 20.98 -1.01 2.39
C TYR A 226 21.26 0.20 3.27
N GLN A 227 20.41 0.40 4.27
CA GLN A 227 20.62 1.43 5.29
C GLN A 227 20.06 0.97 6.64
N ASN A 228 20.87 1.07 7.69
CA ASN A 228 20.44 0.78 9.08
C ASN A 228 19.75 -0.59 9.25
N GLY A 229 20.24 -1.63 8.57
CA GLY A 229 19.68 -2.99 8.66
C GLY A 229 18.45 -3.23 7.78
N ARG A 230 18.04 -2.24 6.97
CA ARG A 230 16.90 -2.35 6.05
C ARG A 230 17.38 -2.50 4.62
N TRP A 231 16.67 -3.34 3.86
CA TRP A 231 16.85 -3.55 2.43
C TRP A 231 15.66 -2.95 1.68
N ASP A 232 15.92 -1.93 0.86
CA ASP A 232 14.90 -1.33 -0.01
C ASP A 232 15.19 -1.71 -1.46
N TYR A 233 14.14 -2.07 -2.21
CA TYR A 233 14.26 -2.51 -3.59
C TYR A 233 13.57 -1.52 -4.53
N ARG A 234 14.23 -1.21 -5.65
CA ARG A 234 13.75 -0.29 -6.67
C ARG A 234 13.81 -0.97 -8.03
N GLN A 235 12.63 -1.24 -8.57
CA GLN A 235 12.45 -1.93 -9.84
C GLN A 235 11.34 -1.26 -10.65
N GLY A 236 11.50 -1.28 -11.98
CA GLY A 236 10.54 -0.76 -12.93
C GLY A 236 10.58 0.76 -13.10
N ARG A 237 9.74 1.21 -14.03
CA ARG A 237 9.64 2.60 -14.52
C ARG A 237 9.24 3.65 -13.46
N ARG A 238 8.84 3.22 -12.27
CA ARG A 238 8.63 4.15 -11.14
C ARG A 238 9.92 4.68 -10.57
N TRP A 239 11.00 3.92 -10.71
CA TRP A 239 12.27 4.20 -10.07
C TRP A 239 13.42 4.35 -11.06
N LEU A 240 13.40 3.55 -12.13
CA LEU A 240 14.52 3.39 -13.05
C LEU A 240 14.06 3.49 -14.51
N PRO A 241 14.89 4.03 -15.42
CA PRO A 241 14.61 3.95 -16.85
C PRO A 241 14.56 2.49 -17.35
N HIS A 242 15.45 1.64 -16.81
CA HIS A 242 15.55 0.22 -17.13
C HIS A 242 16.12 -0.55 -15.91
N ASP A 243 15.72 -1.81 -15.73
CA ASP A 243 16.07 -2.60 -14.54
C ASP A 243 17.53 -3.05 -14.48
N LYS A 244 18.15 -3.34 -15.63
CA LYS A 244 19.58 -3.67 -15.69
C LYS A 244 20.43 -2.45 -15.34
N ILE A 245 21.13 -2.53 -14.21
CA ILE A 245 22.07 -1.49 -13.76
C ILE A 245 23.46 -1.74 -14.34
N MET A 246 24.02 -0.78 -15.07
CA MET A 246 25.35 -0.88 -15.66
C MET A 246 26.42 -0.27 -14.75
N ASP A 247 26.11 0.89 -14.18
CA ASP A 247 26.99 1.62 -13.26
C ASP A 247 26.19 2.56 -12.36
N LEU A 248 26.74 2.95 -11.21
CA LEU A 248 26.08 3.91 -10.32
C LEU A 248 27.07 4.72 -9.49
N LYS A 249 26.65 5.92 -9.09
CA LYS A 249 27.35 6.80 -8.14
C LYS A 249 26.36 7.49 -7.24
N VAL A 250 26.79 7.83 -6.03
CA VAL A 250 26.01 8.65 -5.10
C VAL A 250 26.69 10.00 -4.97
N ASP A 251 25.92 11.08 -5.07
CA ASP A 251 26.44 12.44 -4.87
C ASP A 251 26.51 12.82 -3.39
N SER A 252 27.09 13.98 -3.09
CA SER A 252 27.28 14.44 -1.70
C SER A 252 25.95 14.68 -0.95
N LYS A 253 24.82 14.75 -1.67
CA LYS A 253 23.47 14.94 -1.12
C LYS A 253 22.72 13.63 -0.93
N GLY A 254 23.32 12.49 -1.26
CA GLY A 254 22.68 11.18 -1.20
C GLY A 254 21.79 10.85 -2.41
N THR A 255 21.84 11.65 -3.49
CA THR A 255 21.17 11.27 -4.73
C THR A 255 21.96 10.15 -5.39
N VAL A 256 21.30 9.02 -5.65
CA VAL A 256 21.90 7.95 -6.45
C VAL A 256 21.63 8.21 -7.93
N TRP A 257 22.70 8.24 -8.71
CA TRP A 257 22.70 8.36 -10.16
C TRP A 257 23.03 7.01 -10.76
N VAL A 258 22.16 6.53 -11.65
CA VAL A 258 22.12 5.15 -12.11
C VAL A 258 22.22 5.14 -13.63
N LEU A 259 23.26 4.51 -14.14
CA LEU A 259 23.45 4.27 -15.56
C LEU A 259 22.76 2.96 -15.95
N THR A 260 21.90 3.03 -16.96
CA THR A 260 21.14 1.90 -17.51
C THR A 260 21.26 1.89 -19.03
N PRO A 261 20.89 0.78 -19.70
CA PRO A 261 20.84 0.74 -21.17
C PRO A 261 19.94 1.83 -21.78
N GLU A 262 18.90 2.28 -21.07
CA GLU A 262 17.99 3.32 -21.55
C GLU A 262 18.37 4.75 -21.11
N GLY A 263 19.63 4.95 -20.69
CA GLY A 263 20.13 6.23 -20.21
C GLY A 263 20.18 6.29 -18.69
N ILE A 264 20.06 7.50 -18.14
CA ILE A 264 20.39 7.75 -16.73
C ILE A 264 19.15 8.06 -15.91
N GLY A 265 18.96 7.32 -14.83
CA GLY A 265 18.00 7.65 -13.78
C GLY A 265 18.72 8.31 -12.60
N CYS A 266 18.02 9.16 -11.86
CA CYS A 266 18.43 9.51 -10.51
C CYS A 266 17.28 9.30 -9.53
N ILE A 267 17.61 8.84 -8.32
CA ILE A 267 16.67 8.77 -7.19
C ILE A 267 17.17 9.75 -6.14
N ARG A 268 16.36 10.78 -5.87
CA ARG A 268 16.62 11.81 -4.86
C ARG A 268 15.85 11.51 -3.60
N GLN A 269 16.33 12.04 -2.48
CA GLN A 269 15.66 11.98 -1.19
C GLN A 269 15.37 13.41 -0.70
N ASP A 270 14.09 13.76 -0.70
CA ASP A 270 13.62 15.04 -0.19
C ASP A 270 13.02 14.84 1.20
N SER A 271 13.39 15.71 2.14
CA SER A 271 12.89 15.63 3.51
C SER A 271 11.49 16.24 3.60
N ILE A 272 10.47 15.43 3.89
CA ILE A 272 9.05 15.82 3.94
C ILE A 272 8.38 15.33 5.23
N THR A 273 7.30 15.99 5.64
CA THR A 273 6.36 15.54 6.68
C THR A 273 5.14 14.83 6.08
N LEU A 274 4.37 14.10 6.90
CA LEU A 274 3.10 13.53 6.45
C LEU A 274 2.10 14.62 6.05
N ALA A 275 2.11 15.78 6.71
CA ALA A 275 1.26 16.93 6.39
C ALA A 275 1.58 17.51 5.00
N GLU A 276 2.86 17.70 4.68
CA GLU A 276 3.28 18.16 3.34
C GLU A 276 2.91 17.13 2.25
N LYS A 277 3.00 15.83 2.55
CA LYS A 277 2.55 14.76 1.65
C LYS A 277 1.02 14.79 1.47
N ALA A 278 0.25 14.99 2.54
CA ALA A 278 -1.20 15.16 2.46
C ALA A 278 -1.58 16.35 1.56
N ALA A 279 -0.92 17.50 1.75
CA ALA A 279 -1.12 18.69 0.93
C ALA A 279 -0.78 18.46 -0.55
N PHE A 280 0.26 17.67 -0.84
CA PHE A 280 0.57 17.24 -2.21
C PHE A 280 -0.57 16.43 -2.83
N TYR A 281 -1.12 15.44 -2.11
CA TYR A 281 -2.23 14.63 -2.63
C TYR A 281 -3.52 15.43 -2.79
N GLU A 282 -3.84 16.35 -1.88
CA GLU A 282 -4.98 17.27 -2.04
C GLU A 282 -4.86 18.12 -3.31
N LYS A 283 -3.68 18.68 -3.54
CA LYS A 283 -3.41 19.45 -4.75
C LYS A 283 -3.62 18.63 -6.01
N GLU A 284 -3.10 17.40 -6.03
CA GLU A 284 -3.27 16.47 -7.13
C GLU A 284 -4.74 16.07 -7.36
N ILE A 285 -5.48 15.80 -6.29
CA ILE A 285 -6.90 15.45 -6.36
C ILE A 285 -7.68 16.58 -7.02
N LYS A 286 -7.42 17.82 -6.57
CA LYS A 286 -8.05 19.02 -7.13
C LYS A 286 -7.68 19.24 -8.60
N SER A 287 -6.44 18.99 -8.99
CA SER A 287 -5.95 19.30 -10.34
C SER A 287 -6.32 18.25 -11.38
N TYR A 288 -6.40 16.96 -11.00
CA TYR A 288 -6.43 15.88 -11.99
C TYR A 288 -7.49 14.80 -11.72
N ILE A 289 -8.06 14.71 -10.52
CA ILE A 289 -8.90 13.57 -10.13
C ILE A 289 -10.38 13.94 -10.08
N LYS A 290 -10.72 15.11 -9.50
CA LYS A 290 -12.12 15.53 -9.32
C LYS A 290 -12.86 15.59 -10.66
N ARG A 291 -13.86 14.73 -10.79
CA ARG A 291 -14.71 14.59 -11.98
C ARG A 291 -16.07 15.24 -11.74
N THR A 292 -16.67 15.76 -12.81
CA THR A 292 -17.95 16.51 -12.82
C THR A 292 -17.92 17.79 -11.95
N PRO A 293 -18.91 18.69 -12.10
CA PRO A 293 -19.08 19.80 -11.16
C PRO A 293 -19.35 19.36 -9.70
N LEU A 294 -19.77 18.11 -9.47
CA LEU A 294 -20.02 17.55 -8.12
C LEU A 294 -18.76 16.96 -7.49
N GLY A 295 -17.67 16.79 -8.24
CA GLY A 295 -16.37 16.40 -7.70
C GLY A 295 -16.25 14.94 -7.23
N TYR A 296 -16.90 14.00 -7.91
CA TYR A 296 -16.68 12.56 -7.68
C TYR A 296 -15.22 12.18 -7.92
N LEU A 297 -14.77 11.15 -7.22
CA LEU A 297 -13.38 10.73 -7.20
C LEU A 297 -13.24 9.29 -7.67
N SER A 298 -12.35 9.08 -8.63
CA SER A 298 -11.83 7.79 -9.06
C SER A 298 -10.46 7.99 -9.68
N GLU A 299 -9.72 6.91 -9.94
CA GLU A 299 -8.55 6.99 -10.81
C GLU A 299 -8.90 7.60 -12.18
N VAL A 300 -7.90 8.19 -12.82
CA VAL A 300 -8.04 8.77 -14.15
C VAL A 300 -7.02 8.16 -15.11
N SER A 301 -7.35 8.18 -16.39
CA SER A 301 -6.42 7.72 -17.43
C SER A 301 -5.68 8.89 -18.06
N VAL A 302 -4.44 8.65 -18.51
CA VAL A 302 -3.63 9.58 -19.28
C VAL A 302 -3.22 8.94 -20.60
N ILE A 303 -3.00 9.76 -21.63
CA ILE A 303 -2.60 9.29 -22.95
C ILE A 303 -1.12 8.93 -22.98
N THR A 304 -0.28 9.76 -22.36
CA THR A 304 1.17 9.54 -22.31
C THR A 304 1.56 8.94 -20.96
N PRO A 305 2.18 7.74 -20.92
CA PRO A 305 2.60 7.11 -19.67
C PRO A 305 3.41 8.05 -18.80
N GLY A 306 3.03 8.17 -17.53
CA GLY A 306 3.78 8.98 -16.55
C GLY A 306 3.61 10.49 -16.65
N LYS A 307 2.78 11.00 -17.57
CA LYS A 307 2.59 12.45 -17.76
C LYS A 307 1.14 12.88 -17.48
N LYS A 308 1.01 14.01 -16.79
CA LYS A 308 -0.28 14.61 -16.40
C LYS A 308 -0.68 15.75 -17.34
N ASP A 309 -0.46 15.56 -18.65
CA ASP A 309 -0.70 16.57 -19.69
C ASP A 309 -2.10 16.45 -20.30
N GLN A 310 -2.59 15.23 -20.50
CA GLN A 310 -3.90 14.94 -21.08
C GLN A 310 -4.65 13.93 -20.21
N ILE A 311 -5.48 14.45 -19.30
CA ILE A 311 -6.33 13.65 -18.41
C ILE A 311 -7.62 13.28 -19.12
N ASN A 312 -7.94 11.98 -19.16
CA ASN A 312 -9.20 11.45 -19.65
C ASN A 312 -10.05 10.92 -18.49
N TYR A 313 -11.10 11.69 -18.18
CA TYR A 313 -12.09 11.36 -17.17
C TYR A 313 -13.09 10.33 -17.70
N HIS A 314 -13.35 9.32 -16.89
CA HIS A 314 -14.38 8.32 -17.11
C HIS A 314 -15.16 8.15 -15.80
N ASP A 315 -16.39 7.66 -15.90
CA ASP A 315 -17.10 7.14 -14.74
C ASP A 315 -16.44 5.85 -14.25
N SER A 316 -16.52 5.64 -12.94
CA SER A 316 -16.14 4.41 -12.27
C SER A 316 -17.38 3.79 -11.65
N ASP A 317 -17.41 2.46 -11.64
CA ASP A 317 -18.40 1.71 -10.88
C ASP A 317 -18.33 2.00 -9.38
N ASN A 318 -17.23 2.59 -8.89
CA ASN A 318 -17.01 2.87 -7.48
C ASN A 318 -16.85 4.36 -7.14
N ASP A 319 -17.43 5.23 -7.97
CA ASP A 319 -17.43 6.67 -7.70
C ASP A 319 -18.04 7.05 -6.34
N GLY A 320 -19.13 6.39 -5.91
CA GLY A 320 -19.76 6.65 -4.62
C GLY A 320 -18.87 6.19 -3.45
N LEU A 321 -18.36 4.96 -3.51
CA LEU A 321 -17.43 4.41 -2.52
C LEU A 321 -16.18 5.29 -2.34
N TRP A 322 -15.44 5.58 -3.41
CA TRP A 322 -14.19 6.34 -3.31
C TRP A 322 -14.40 7.79 -2.88
N THR A 323 -15.52 8.39 -3.29
CA THR A 323 -15.92 9.73 -2.82
C THR A 323 -16.29 9.70 -1.34
N SER A 324 -16.92 8.61 -0.85
CA SER A 324 -17.24 8.43 0.57
C SER A 324 -15.99 8.28 1.43
N MET A 325 -15.02 7.47 1.00
CA MET A 325 -13.76 7.29 1.72
C MET A 325 -12.94 8.58 1.80
N TYR A 326 -12.91 9.36 0.71
CA TYR A 326 -12.34 10.71 0.73
C TYR A 326 -13.09 11.63 1.69
N GLY A 327 -14.43 11.67 1.59
CA GLY A 327 -15.26 12.47 2.48
C GLY A 327 -15.04 12.14 3.95
N ALA A 328 -14.87 10.86 4.28
CA ALA A 328 -14.55 10.41 5.64
C ALA A 328 -13.17 10.91 6.09
N GLY A 329 -12.17 10.86 5.20
CA GLY A 329 -10.86 11.48 5.45
C GLY A 329 -10.97 12.97 5.75
N GLU A 330 -11.75 13.70 4.96
CA GLU A 330 -11.98 15.13 5.18
C GLU A 330 -12.78 15.44 6.46
N CYS A 331 -13.66 14.54 6.89
CA CYS A 331 -14.35 14.66 8.19
C CYS A 331 -13.37 14.56 9.35
N PHE A 332 -12.42 13.61 9.30
CA PHE A 332 -11.35 13.52 10.30
C PHE A 332 -10.39 14.70 10.21
N ALA A 333 -10.06 15.15 8.99
CA ALA A 333 -9.23 16.33 8.77
C ALA A 333 -9.86 17.56 9.44
N TYR A 334 -11.15 17.81 9.20
CA TYR A 334 -11.87 18.91 9.82
C TYR A 334 -11.99 18.75 11.35
N ALA A 335 -12.22 17.53 11.83
CA ALA A 335 -12.29 17.25 13.26
C ALA A 335 -11.01 17.67 14.00
N VAL A 336 -9.85 17.42 13.39
CA VAL A 336 -8.53 17.75 13.92
C VAL A 336 -8.17 19.22 13.72
N THR A 337 -8.29 19.71 12.48
CA THR A 337 -7.71 21.02 12.07
C THR A 337 -8.66 22.19 12.30
N LYS A 338 -9.97 21.95 12.29
CA LYS A 338 -11.02 22.96 12.22
C LYS A 338 -10.88 23.93 11.02
N ASP A 339 -10.14 23.55 9.99
CA ASP A 339 -9.92 24.34 8.79
C ASP A 339 -11.20 24.45 7.94
N PRO A 340 -11.71 25.66 7.63
CA PRO A 340 -12.85 25.84 6.74
C PRO A 340 -12.69 25.16 5.36
N GLU A 341 -11.48 25.02 4.83
CA GLU A 341 -11.28 24.36 3.53
C GLU A 341 -11.58 22.85 3.61
N THR A 342 -11.11 22.18 4.67
CA THR A 342 -11.46 20.75 4.93
C THR A 342 -12.96 20.56 5.11
N LYS A 343 -13.64 21.49 5.81
CA LYS A 343 -15.11 21.47 5.96
C LYS A 343 -15.80 21.51 4.60
N GLU A 344 -15.38 22.42 3.73
CA GLU A 344 -15.97 22.58 2.40
C GLU A 344 -15.76 21.33 1.54
N ARG A 345 -14.58 20.70 1.61
CA ARG A 345 -14.31 19.45 0.87
C ARG A 345 -15.19 18.30 1.36
N ALA A 346 -15.36 18.14 2.68
CA ALA A 346 -16.29 17.16 3.24
C ALA A 346 -17.75 17.46 2.85
N HIS A 347 -18.17 18.73 2.87
CA HIS A 347 -19.50 19.16 2.44
C HIS A 347 -19.74 18.82 0.98
N HIS A 348 -18.77 19.11 0.11
CA HIS A 348 -18.88 18.83 -1.32
C HIS A 348 -19.01 17.33 -1.61
N ALA A 349 -18.25 16.47 -0.90
CA ALA A 349 -18.41 15.02 -0.97
C ALA A 349 -19.81 14.57 -0.55
N PHE A 350 -20.35 15.13 0.54
CA PHE A 350 -21.72 14.87 0.97
C PHE A 350 -22.75 15.27 -0.09
N LYS A 351 -22.61 16.45 -0.70
CA LYS A 351 -23.54 16.90 -1.75
C LYS A 351 -23.47 16.02 -3.00
N ALA A 352 -22.28 15.52 -3.36
CA ALA A 352 -22.12 14.57 -4.45
C ALA A 352 -22.88 13.27 -4.16
N LEU A 353 -22.66 12.64 -3.01
CA LEU A 353 -23.33 11.38 -2.66
C LEU A 353 -24.83 11.53 -2.47
N ARG A 354 -25.28 12.64 -1.87
CA ARG A 354 -26.72 12.97 -1.82
C ARG A 354 -27.31 13.10 -3.22
N PHE A 355 -26.56 13.63 -4.18
CA PHE A 355 -27.04 13.74 -5.55
C PHE A 355 -27.28 12.37 -6.19
N LEU A 356 -26.44 11.35 -5.91
CA LEU A 356 -26.67 9.97 -6.35
C LEU A 356 -28.01 9.40 -5.89
N GLN A 357 -28.54 9.84 -4.74
CA GLN A 357 -29.90 9.47 -4.32
C GLN A 357 -30.96 10.28 -5.05
N THR A 358 -30.81 11.61 -5.09
CA THR A 358 -31.86 12.50 -5.62
C THR A 358 -32.05 12.38 -7.13
N VAL A 359 -30.98 12.06 -7.88
CA VAL A 359 -31.03 11.97 -9.35
C VAL A 359 -31.94 10.84 -9.85
N THR A 360 -32.21 9.84 -8.99
CA THR A 360 -33.00 8.65 -9.35
C THR A 360 -34.48 8.79 -9.03
N GLN A 361 -34.91 9.83 -8.30
CA GLN A 361 -36.26 9.92 -7.75
C GLN A 361 -37.29 10.47 -8.75
N GLU A 362 -36.82 11.05 -9.85
CA GLU A 362 -37.64 11.67 -10.91
C GLU A 362 -37.14 11.23 -12.29
N GLY A 363 -37.87 11.62 -13.35
CA GLY A 363 -37.51 11.33 -14.74
C GLY A 363 -38.40 10.25 -15.34
N SER A 364 -37.94 9.64 -16.45
CA SER A 364 -38.74 8.66 -17.20
C SER A 364 -38.82 7.29 -16.52
N HIS A 365 -37.84 6.95 -15.67
CA HIS A 365 -37.76 5.68 -14.96
C HIS A 365 -37.37 5.93 -13.49
N PRO A 366 -38.26 6.55 -12.69
CA PRO A 366 -37.95 6.84 -11.30
C PRO A 366 -37.71 5.54 -10.53
N ALA A 367 -36.65 5.48 -9.74
CA ALA A 367 -36.39 4.38 -8.83
C ALA A 367 -37.31 4.47 -7.59
N PRO A 368 -37.55 3.35 -6.89
CA PRO A 368 -38.26 3.39 -5.61
C PRO A 368 -37.59 4.34 -4.63
N GLN A 369 -38.40 5.01 -3.80
CA GLN A 369 -37.91 6.07 -2.92
C GLN A 369 -36.70 5.63 -2.09
N GLY A 370 -35.66 6.47 -2.09
CA GLY A 370 -34.43 6.25 -1.31
C GLY A 370 -33.35 5.42 -1.99
N PHE A 371 -33.63 4.84 -3.17
CA PHE A 371 -32.61 4.21 -4.00
C PHE A 371 -31.47 5.19 -4.33
N VAL A 372 -30.24 4.67 -4.42
CA VAL A 372 -29.03 5.43 -4.74
C VAL A 372 -28.41 4.91 -6.03
N ALA A 373 -28.09 5.80 -6.98
CA ALA A 373 -27.34 5.45 -8.17
C ALA A 373 -25.90 5.09 -7.84
N ARG A 374 -25.29 4.23 -8.67
CA ARG A 374 -23.89 3.81 -8.53
C ARG A 374 -22.91 4.90 -8.95
N THR A 375 -23.23 5.56 -10.05
CA THR A 375 -22.48 6.70 -10.60
C THR A 375 -23.37 7.47 -11.57
N ILE A 376 -22.86 8.58 -12.09
CA ILE A 376 -23.52 9.43 -13.10
C ILE A 376 -22.58 9.73 -14.27
N ARG A 377 -23.16 10.01 -15.43
CA ARG A 377 -22.45 10.43 -16.65
C ARG A 377 -23.23 11.54 -17.35
N SER A 378 -22.54 12.52 -17.93
CA SER A 378 -23.24 13.59 -18.66
C SER A 378 -23.92 13.06 -19.93
N THR A 379 -25.13 13.52 -20.21
CA THR A 379 -25.86 13.21 -21.46
C THR A 379 -25.23 13.82 -22.72
N LYS A 380 -24.20 14.66 -22.57
CA LYS A 380 -23.37 15.15 -23.68
C LYS A 380 -22.39 14.10 -24.20
N LEU A 381 -22.15 13.04 -23.44
CA LEU A 381 -21.33 11.90 -23.84
C LEU A 381 -22.21 10.87 -24.57
N PRO A 382 -21.63 9.94 -25.35
CA PRO A 382 -22.37 8.86 -25.99
C PRO A 382 -23.24 8.10 -24.99
N ASP A 383 -24.45 7.70 -25.40
CA ASP A 383 -25.40 7.00 -24.53
C ASP A 383 -24.76 5.69 -24.00
N PRO A 384 -24.61 5.52 -22.68
CA PRO A 384 -24.05 4.31 -22.09
C PRO A 384 -24.94 3.06 -22.25
N ASN A 385 -26.20 3.21 -22.65
CA ASN A 385 -27.09 2.09 -22.94
C ASN A 385 -26.85 1.48 -24.33
N ASP A 386 -26.25 2.22 -25.27
CA ASP A 386 -26.04 1.76 -26.65
C ASP A 386 -25.26 0.43 -26.69
N GLY A 387 -25.94 -0.65 -27.08
CA GLY A 387 -25.37 -2.00 -27.16
C GLY A 387 -25.15 -2.70 -25.81
N ARG A 388 -25.52 -2.07 -24.69
CA ARG A 388 -25.26 -2.58 -23.34
C ARG A 388 -26.10 -3.80 -22.99
N LEU A 389 -27.37 -3.84 -23.37
CA LEU A 389 -28.25 -4.97 -23.04
C LEU A 389 -27.68 -6.30 -23.54
N LYS A 390 -27.21 -6.35 -24.79
CA LYS A 390 -26.57 -7.54 -25.37
C LYS A 390 -25.31 -7.96 -24.61
N GLN A 391 -24.48 -6.99 -24.20
CA GLN A 391 -23.29 -7.28 -23.39
C GLN A 391 -23.67 -7.85 -22.03
N ASP A 392 -24.71 -7.32 -21.40
CA ASP A 392 -25.19 -7.83 -20.10
C ASP A 392 -25.80 -9.23 -20.23
N GLU A 393 -26.56 -9.53 -21.29
CA GLU A 393 -27.07 -10.88 -21.58
C GLU A 393 -25.92 -11.89 -21.80
N GLU A 394 -24.83 -11.47 -22.45
CA GLU A 394 -23.64 -12.28 -22.63
C GLU A 394 -22.89 -12.54 -21.31
N ILE A 395 -22.78 -11.54 -20.44
CA ILE A 395 -22.20 -11.71 -19.09
C ILE A 395 -23.07 -12.67 -18.27
N GLN A 396 -24.39 -12.47 -18.29
CA GLN A 396 -25.34 -13.30 -17.56
C GLN A 396 -25.22 -14.77 -17.98
N LYS A 397 -25.17 -15.03 -19.29
CA LYS A 397 -25.10 -16.39 -19.81
C LYS A 397 -23.77 -17.08 -19.55
N ASN A 398 -22.65 -16.36 -19.65
CA ASN A 398 -21.33 -16.98 -19.77
C ASN A 398 -20.40 -16.77 -18.57
N LYS A 399 -20.70 -15.83 -17.67
CA LYS A 399 -19.79 -15.45 -16.58
C LYS A 399 -20.46 -15.45 -15.21
N ASP A 400 -21.61 -14.80 -15.08
CA ASP A 400 -22.29 -14.58 -13.81
C ASP A 400 -23.80 -14.72 -14.01
N GLN A 401 -24.36 -15.88 -13.68
CA GLN A 401 -25.78 -16.18 -13.94
C GLN A 401 -26.75 -15.25 -13.20
N LEU A 402 -26.29 -14.60 -12.13
CA LEU A 402 -27.05 -13.62 -11.37
C LEU A 402 -26.87 -12.19 -11.92
N TRP A 403 -26.02 -12.00 -12.93
CA TRP A 403 -25.87 -10.70 -13.61
C TRP A 403 -27.21 -10.26 -14.21
N LYS A 404 -27.63 -9.07 -13.83
CA LYS A 404 -28.94 -8.56 -14.24
C LYS A 404 -28.84 -7.98 -15.64
N ALA A 405 -29.54 -8.52 -16.64
CA ALA A 405 -29.63 -7.94 -17.99
C ALA A 405 -30.96 -7.19 -18.17
N TYR A 406 -30.91 -5.88 -18.42
CA TYR A 406 -32.09 -5.01 -18.49
C TYR A 406 -31.79 -3.67 -19.16
N GLU A 407 -32.83 -2.97 -19.61
CA GLU A 407 -32.74 -1.69 -20.30
C GLU A 407 -33.90 -0.74 -19.89
N PRO A 408 -33.64 0.56 -19.63
CA PRO A 408 -32.32 1.18 -19.56
C PRO A 408 -31.58 0.81 -18.27
N ARG A 409 -30.30 0.44 -18.36
CA ARG A 409 -29.42 0.33 -17.18
C ARG A 409 -29.02 1.72 -16.67
N TRP A 410 -28.99 2.69 -17.57
CA TRP A 410 -28.65 4.07 -17.29
C TRP A 410 -29.82 4.99 -17.66
N PRO A 411 -30.83 5.13 -16.79
CA PRO A 411 -31.91 6.07 -17.06
C PRO A 411 -31.42 7.51 -17.08
N VAL A 412 -32.21 8.37 -17.72
CA VAL A 412 -31.93 9.80 -17.85
C VAL A 412 -32.61 10.55 -16.70
N SER A 413 -31.89 11.48 -16.07
CA SER A 413 -32.40 12.36 -15.02
C SER A 413 -33.54 13.25 -15.52
N ALA A 414 -34.41 13.70 -14.61
CA ALA A 414 -35.54 14.57 -14.94
C ALA A 414 -35.14 15.86 -15.69
N ASP A 415 -33.97 16.42 -15.38
CA ASP A 415 -33.46 17.61 -16.04
C ASP A 415 -32.74 17.34 -17.38
N GLY A 416 -32.66 16.07 -17.79
CA GLY A 416 -32.05 15.63 -19.05
C GLY A 416 -30.52 15.73 -19.10
N LYS A 417 -29.85 16.04 -17.98
CA LYS A 417 -28.39 16.32 -17.97
C LYS A 417 -27.52 15.10 -17.64
N TRP A 418 -28.10 14.10 -16.98
CA TRP A 418 -27.35 12.97 -16.43
C TRP A 418 -27.96 11.64 -16.83
N TYR A 419 -27.12 10.73 -17.30
CA TYR A 419 -27.35 9.30 -17.14
C TYR A 419 -26.94 8.90 -15.72
N TRP A 420 -27.73 8.05 -15.06
CA TRP A 420 -27.38 7.51 -13.74
C TRP A 420 -27.41 5.98 -13.77
N LYS A 421 -26.37 5.32 -13.26
CA LYS A 421 -26.26 3.86 -13.30
C LYS A 421 -27.11 3.24 -12.19
N SER A 422 -28.05 2.38 -12.58
CA SER A 422 -29.04 1.80 -11.66
C SER A 422 -28.64 0.48 -10.99
N ASP A 423 -27.48 -0.10 -11.32
CA ASP A 423 -27.01 -1.36 -10.71
C ASP A 423 -25.97 -1.10 -9.63
N THR A 424 -26.46 -0.57 -8.50
CA THR A 424 -25.64 -0.18 -7.34
C THR A 424 -25.21 -1.41 -6.55
N SER A 425 -23.92 -1.46 -6.22
CA SER A 425 -23.33 -2.57 -5.49
C SER A 425 -23.27 -2.27 -3.99
N SER A 426 -23.05 -3.29 -3.16
CA SER A 426 -23.07 -3.18 -1.70
C SER A 426 -21.93 -2.33 -1.13
N ASP A 427 -20.77 -2.39 -1.76
CA ASP A 427 -19.57 -1.62 -1.42
C ASP A 427 -19.85 -0.10 -1.46
N GLU A 428 -20.69 0.36 -2.40
CA GLU A 428 -21.20 1.74 -2.40
C GLU A 428 -21.92 2.08 -1.09
N LEU A 429 -22.82 1.19 -0.64
CA LEU A 429 -23.60 1.40 0.57
C LEU A 429 -22.70 1.37 1.80
N ASP A 430 -21.76 0.44 1.90
CA ASP A 430 -20.80 0.38 3.02
C ASP A 430 -19.98 1.67 3.12
N GLY A 431 -19.51 2.19 1.98
CA GLY A 431 -18.86 3.50 1.92
C GLY A 431 -19.78 4.65 2.36
N HIS A 432 -21.01 4.69 1.87
CA HIS A 432 -21.98 5.73 2.22
C HIS A 432 -22.30 5.74 3.72
N TYR A 433 -22.61 4.56 4.29
CA TYR A 433 -22.89 4.39 5.72
C TYR A 433 -21.64 4.55 6.59
N PHE A 434 -20.43 4.38 6.04
CA PHE A 434 -19.19 4.78 6.71
C PHE A 434 -19.11 6.30 6.87
N PHE A 435 -19.36 7.03 5.78
CA PHE A 435 -19.14 8.46 5.67
C PHE A 435 -20.25 9.33 6.30
N TYR A 436 -21.53 9.04 6.04
CA TYR A 436 -22.64 9.90 6.48
C TYR A 436 -22.64 10.22 7.98
N PRO A 437 -22.47 9.26 8.91
CA PRO A 437 -22.46 9.59 10.34
C PRO A 437 -21.20 10.36 10.74
N LEU A 438 -20.06 10.17 10.06
CA LEU A 438 -18.86 10.99 10.30
C LEU A 438 -19.10 12.45 9.92
N TYR A 439 -19.73 12.69 8.76
CA TYR A 439 -20.11 14.03 8.35
C TYR A 439 -21.12 14.65 9.33
N TYR A 440 -22.11 13.87 9.76
CA TYR A 440 -23.11 14.29 10.75
C TYR A 440 -22.49 14.70 12.10
N ASP A 441 -21.59 13.86 12.63
CA ASP A 441 -20.97 14.05 13.95
C ASP A 441 -19.92 15.16 13.95
N LEU A 442 -19.07 15.18 12.92
CA LEU A 442 -17.81 15.94 12.95
C LEU A 442 -17.86 17.24 12.16
N VAL A 443 -18.73 17.35 11.15
CA VAL A 443 -18.70 18.44 10.16
C VAL A 443 -19.99 19.27 10.14
N ALA A 444 -21.16 18.62 10.19
CA ALA A 444 -22.45 19.31 10.16
C ALA A 444 -22.66 20.14 11.43
N GLN A 445 -22.73 21.46 11.28
CA GLN A 445 -22.84 22.42 12.40
C GLN A 445 -24.25 22.97 12.56
N THR A 446 -25.01 23.07 11.47
CA THR A 446 -26.36 23.60 11.46
C THR A 446 -27.39 22.48 11.44
N GLU A 447 -28.57 22.71 12.03
CA GLU A 447 -29.67 21.75 11.94
C GLU A 447 -30.11 21.50 10.50
N LYS A 448 -29.94 22.48 9.60
CA LYS A 448 -30.18 22.27 8.17
C LYS A 448 -29.21 21.24 7.59
N GLU A 449 -27.90 21.39 7.81
CA GLU A 449 -26.91 20.41 7.35
C GLU A 449 -27.19 19.03 7.94
N LYS A 450 -27.48 18.96 9.25
CA LYS A 450 -27.82 17.69 9.92
C LYS A 450 -29.07 17.05 9.33
N GLU A 451 -30.13 17.82 9.08
CA GLU A 451 -31.37 17.30 8.50
C GLU A 451 -31.19 16.77 7.08
N GLU A 452 -30.34 17.40 6.27
CA GLU A 452 -30.00 16.84 4.95
C GLU A 452 -29.39 15.44 5.07
N VAL A 453 -28.56 15.18 6.08
CA VAL A 453 -27.98 13.85 6.32
C VAL A 453 -29.05 12.89 6.86
N ARG A 454 -29.87 13.33 7.83
CA ARG A 454 -30.98 12.52 8.37
C ARG A 454 -31.89 12.03 7.25
N GLN A 455 -32.24 12.92 6.32
CA GLN A 455 -33.12 12.58 5.21
C GLN A 455 -32.51 11.52 4.29
N VAL A 456 -31.24 11.67 3.87
CA VAL A 456 -30.59 10.71 2.97
C VAL A 456 -30.46 9.33 3.62
N VAL A 457 -30.04 9.28 4.90
CA VAL A 457 -29.91 8.04 5.65
C VAL A 457 -31.27 7.39 5.88
N ARG A 458 -32.28 8.16 6.28
CA ARG A 458 -33.66 7.68 6.47
C ARG A 458 -34.22 7.09 5.19
N ASP A 459 -34.17 7.83 4.08
CA ASP A 459 -34.71 7.39 2.80
C ASP A 459 -34.06 6.08 2.33
N LEU A 460 -32.73 5.98 2.43
CA LEU A 460 -31.99 4.77 2.04
C LEU A 460 -32.27 3.59 2.96
N THR A 461 -32.33 3.81 4.28
CA THR A 461 -32.60 2.73 5.24
C THR A 461 -34.04 2.23 5.10
N ASP A 462 -35.00 3.16 4.95
CA ASP A 462 -36.41 2.84 4.74
C ASP A 462 -36.64 2.16 3.39
N HIS A 463 -35.83 2.48 2.37
CA HIS A 463 -35.81 1.72 1.12
C HIS A 463 -35.47 0.25 1.39
N LEU A 464 -34.33 -0.01 2.05
CA LEU A 464 -33.87 -1.36 2.35
C LEU A 464 -34.95 -2.12 3.13
N ILE A 465 -35.44 -1.57 4.24
CA ILE A 465 -36.47 -2.21 5.09
C ILE A 465 -37.74 -2.53 4.29
N ARG A 466 -38.29 -1.57 3.52
CA ARG A 466 -39.52 -1.79 2.73
C ARG A 466 -39.37 -2.89 1.70
N HIS A 467 -38.15 -3.12 1.21
CA HIS A 467 -37.84 -4.14 0.22
C HIS A 467 -37.22 -5.40 0.82
N GLY A 468 -37.56 -5.72 2.07
CA GLY A 468 -37.09 -6.93 2.74
C GLY A 468 -35.58 -6.94 2.96
N TYR A 469 -35.03 -5.77 3.27
CA TYR A 469 -33.61 -5.46 3.43
C TYR A 469 -32.79 -5.41 2.12
N ASN A 470 -33.43 -5.53 0.95
CA ASN A 470 -32.72 -5.50 -0.34
C ASN A 470 -32.72 -4.10 -0.99
N LEU A 471 -31.72 -3.84 -1.84
CA LEU A 471 -31.65 -2.64 -2.67
C LEU A 471 -32.30 -2.90 -4.03
N VAL A 472 -33.45 -2.28 -4.28
CA VAL A 472 -34.31 -2.50 -5.45
C VAL A 472 -34.27 -1.29 -6.38
N ASP A 473 -33.92 -1.49 -7.64
CA ASP A 473 -33.79 -0.38 -8.59
C ASP A 473 -35.10 -0.04 -9.32
N HIS A 474 -35.02 0.82 -10.36
CA HIS A 474 -36.19 1.27 -11.13
C HIS A 474 -36.96 0.16 -11.84
N THR A 475 -36.37 -1.02 -12.06
CA THR A 475 -37.10 -2.15 -12.64
C THR A 475 -37.94 -2.91 -11.62
N GLY A 476 -37.88 -2.51 -10.34
CA GLY A 476 -38.58 -3.18 -9.24
C GLY A 476 -37.94 -4.51 -8.83
N THR A 477 -36.70 -4.76 -9.23
CA THR A 477 -35.94 -5.97 -8.86
C THR A 477 -34.62 -5.61 -8.17
N VAL A 478 -34.11 -6.55 -7.37
CA VAL A 478 -32.89 -6.35 -6.59
C VAL A 478 -31.69 -6.12 -7.51
N THR A 479 -30.79 -5.23 -7.10
CA THR A 479 -29.48 -5.01 -7.74
C THR A 479 -28.59 -6.25 -7.62
N ARG A 480 -27.53 -6.35 -8.43
CA ARG A 480 -26.69 -7.56 -8.46
C ARG A 480 -26.10 -7.93 -7.09
N TRP A 481 -25.70 -6.93 -6.29
CA TRP A 481 -24.99 -7.13 -5.02
C TRP A 481 -25.71 -6.58 -3.79
N GLY A 482 -26.83 -5.86 -3.98
CA GLY A 482 -27.62 -5.27 -2.89
C GLY A 482 -28.60 -6.25 -2.25
N VAL A 483 -28.15 -7.48 -1.97
CA VAL A 483 -28.93 -8.53 -1.33
C VAL A 483 -28.53 -8.64 0.14
N TYR A 484 -29.50 -8.42 1.04
CA TYR A 484 -29.31 -8.53 2.49
C TYR A 484 -30.50 -9.18 3.20
N SER A 485 -31.52 -9.64 2.47
CA SER A 485 -32.69 -10.29 3.07
C SER A 485 -32.30 -11.53 3.87
N PRO A 486 -32.90 -11.75 5.05
CA PRO A 486 -32.67 -12.96 5.83
C PRO A 486 -32.90 -14.27 5.07
N ASP A 487 -33.90 -14.29 4.20
CA ASP A 487 -34.25 -15.46 3.38
C ASP A 487 -33.08 -15.86 2.46
N ALA A 488 -32.58 -14.90 1.65
CA ALA A 488 -31.41 -15.14 0.82
C ALA A 488 -30.17 -15.54 1.66
N LEU A 489 -29.81 -14.76 2.67
CA LEU A 489 -28.56 -14.99 3.40
C LEU A 489 -28.54 -16.32 4.17
N ASN A 490 -29.68 -16.75 4.72
CA ASN A 490 -29.75 -17.95 5.57
C ASN A 490 -30.25 -19.20 4.86
N HIS A 491 -30.95 -19.08 3.72
CA HIS A 491 -31.62 -20.20 3.05
C HIS A 491 -31.26 -20.37 1.58
N ASP A 492 -30.67 -19.36 0.93
CA ASP A 492 -30.24 -19.47 -0.47
C ASP A 492 -28.76 -19.93 -0.58
N PRO A 493 -28.49 -21.08 -1.23
CA PRO A 493 -27.13 -21.57 -1.44
C PRO A 493 -26.28 -20.72 -2.38
N ASP A 494 -26.82 -19.70 -3.05
CA ASP A 494 -26.02 -18.76 -3.83
C ASP A 494 -25.41 -17.64 -2.96
N TRP A 495 -25.95 -17.42 -1.75
CA TRP A 495 -25.59 -16.27 -0.90
C TRP A 495 -24.88 -16.64 0.41
N TRP A 496 -24.67 -17.93 0.70
CA TRP A 496 -24.05 -18.34 1.96
C TRP A 496 -22.63 -17.80 2.18
N ALA A 497 -21.84 -17.60 1.12
CA ALA A 497 -20.49 -17.05 1.22
C ALA A 497 -20.49 -15.57 1.64
N GLU A 498 -21.51 -14.82 1.22
CA GLU A 498 -21.72 -13.40 1.51
C GLU A 498 -22.44 -13.16 2.85
N ARG A 499 -23.02 -14.22 3.44
CA ARG A 499 -23.86 -14.15 4.64
C ARG A 499 -23.25 -13.33 5.77
N GLY A 500 -21.97 -13.56 6.08
CA GLY A 500 -21.29 -12.89 7.18
C GLY A 500 -21.20 -11.39 6.96
N LEU A 501 -20.60 -10.98 5.84
CA LEU A 501 -20.37 -9.59 5.48
C LEU A 501 -21.69 -8.84 5.33
N LYS A 502 -22.68 -9.40 4.62
CA LYS A 502 -23.97 -8.74 4.40
C LYS A 502 -24.79 -8.60 5.69
N SER A 503 -24.72 -9.59 6.59
CA SER A 503 -25.31 -9.44 7.94
C SER A 503 -24.60 -8.34 8.73
N LEU A 504 -23.26 -8.26 8.68
CA LEU A 504 -22.48 -7.19 9.32
C LEU A 504 -22.84 -5.80 8.76
N SER A 505 -22.91 -5.65 7.44
CA SER A 505 -23.33 -4.43 6.76
C SER A 505 -24.72 -3.99 7.23
N MET A 506 -25.72 -4.88 7.17
CA MET A 506 -27.09 -4.53 7.55
C MET A 506 -27.21 -4.11 9.03
N LEU A 507 -26.53 -4.81 9.94
CA LEU A 507 -26.49 -4.42 11.35
C LEU A 507 -25.84 -3.05 11.54
N SER A 508 -24.77 -2.74 10.79
CA SER A 508 -24.11 -1.44 10.80
C SER A 508 -25.03 -0.33 10.27
N TYR A 509 -25.72 -0.56 9.13
CA TYR A 509 -26.63 0.40 8.52
C TYR A 509 -27.76 0.81 9.47
N LEU A 510 -28.37 -0.17 10.15
CA LEU A 510 -29.42 0.08 11.13
C LEU A 510 -28.92 0.84 12.35
N ALA A 511 -27.70 0.56 12.83
CA ALA A 511 -27.08 1.31 13.93
C ALA A 511 -26.80 2.77 13.53
N VAL A 512 -26.27 2.98 12.31
CA VAL A 512 -26.04 4.32 11.76
C VAL A 512 -27.36 5.08 11.60
N ALA A 513 -28.39 4.43 11.05
CA ALA A 513 -29.71 5.03 10.88
C ALA A 513 -30.31 5.45 12.22
N ALA A 514 -30.28 4.59 13.24
CA ALA A 514 -30.73 4.90 14.58
C ALA A 514 -30.01 6.13 15.16
N HIS A 515 -28.68 6.18 15.05
CA HIS A 515 -27.86 7.29 15.56
C HIS A 515 -28.14 8.61 14.85
N VAL A 516 -28.09 8.61 13.51
CA VAL A 516 -28.21 9.84 12.71
C VAL A 516 -29.63 10.41 12.78
N THR A 517 -30.65 9.55 12.67
CA THR A 517 -32.05 9.99 12.64
C THR A 517 -32.64 10.21 14.03
N GLY A 518 -32.14 9.50 15.04
CA GLY A 518 -32.73 9.45 16.39
C GLY A 518 -33.96 8.54 16.50
N GLU A 519 -34.26 7.73 15.49
CA GLU A 519 -35.46 6.89 15.45
C GLU A 519 -35.19 5.47 15.97
N SER A 520 -35.86 5.05 17.05
CA SER A 520 -35.64 3.74 17.70
C SER A 520 -36.02 2.54 16.83
N ARG A 521 -36.93 2.71 15.87
CA ARG A 521 -37.40 1.64 14.97
C ARG A 521 -36.28 0.91 14.24
N TYR A 522 -35.17 1.58 13.95
CA TYR A 522 -34.02 0.94 13.31
C TYR A 522 -33.32 -0.07 14.24
N LEU A 523 -33.26 0.21 15.55
CA LEU A 523 -32.76 -0.76 16.53
C LEU A 523 -33.76 -1.89 16.78
N GLU A 524 -35.07 -1.65 16.61
CA GLU A 524 -36.10 -2.69 16.65
C GLU A 524 -35.92 -3.68 15.49
N HIS A 525 -35.69 -3.19 14.27
CA HIS A 525 -35.32 -4.04 13.12
C HIS A 525 -33.97 -4.76 13.34
N GLN A 526 -32.99 -4.10 13.94
CA GLN A 526 -31.71 -4.73 14.28
C GLN A 526 -31.93 -5.90 15.25
N ALA A 527 -32.75 -5.70 16.28
CA ALA A 527 -33.11 -6.74 17.23
C ALA A 527 -33.91 -7.88 16.58
N GLU A 528 -34.81 -7.58 15.64
CA GLU A 528 -35.57 -8.58 14.87
C GLU A 528 -34.63 -9.49 14.06
N LEU A 529 -33.70 -8.90 13.30
CA LEU A 529 -32.71 -9.64 12.51
C LEU A 529 -31.82 -10.53 13.37
N ILE A 530 -31.51 -10.09 14.59
CA ILE A 530 -30.72 -10.88 15.55
C ILE A 530 -31.54 -12.04 16.11
N GLN A 531 -32.73 -11.75 16.65
CA GLN A 531 -33.53 -12.73 17.37
C GLN A 531 -34.13 -13.79 16.46
N ASN A 532 -34.59 -13.39 15.27
CA ASN A 532 -35.32 -14.28 14.36
C ASN A 532 -34.42 -14.86 13.26
N HIS A 533 -33.27 -14.23 12.96
CA HIS A 533 -32.45 -14.58 11.81
C HIS A 533 -30.95 -14.71 12.11
N ALA A 534 -30.54 -14.59 13.38
CA ALA A 534 -29.17 -14.81 13.85
C ALA A 534 -28.11 -13.95 13.15
N PHE A 535 -28.46 -12.71 12.74
CA PHE A 535 -27.52 -11.82 12.02
C PHE A 535 -26.26 -11.51 12.84
N ASP A 536 -26.37 -11.43 14.16
CA ASP A 536 -25.21 -11.23 15.05
C ASP A 536 -24.23 -12.42 15.04
N THR A 537 -24.75 -13.62 14.81
CA THR A 537 -23.97 -14.86 14.73
C THR A 537 -23.38 -15.01 13.34
N ASN A 538 -24.13 -14.67 12.29
CA ASN A 538 -23.61 -14.58 10.92
C ASN A 538 -22.40 -13.63 10.87
N ALA A 539 -22.51 -12.45 11.49
CA ALA A 539 -21.47 -11.42 11.48
C ALA A 539 -20.19 -11.77 12.25
N LEU A 540 -20.15 -12.88 13.01
CA LEU A 540 -18.94 -13.35 13.72
C LEU A 540 -17.82 -13.79 12.78
N ILE A 541 -18.17 -14.17 11.55
CA ILE A 541 -17.23 -14.54 10.50
C ILE A 541 -17.68 -13.78 9.25
N TYR A 542 -17.15 -12.56 9.06
CA TYR A 542 -17.61 -11.70 7.97
C TYR A 542 -17.28 -12.29 6.58
N LYS A 543 -16.12 -12.93 6.43
CA LYS A 543 -15.76 -13.68 5.22
C LYS A 543 -15.15 -15.04 5.59
N ILE A 544 -15.16 -15.96 4.64
CA ILE A 544 -14.55 -17.28 4.82
C ILE A 544 -13.03 -17.14 4.71
N HIS A 545 -12.35 -17.12 5.86
CA HIS A 545 -10.89 -17.06 5.92
C HIS A 545 -10.24 -18.44 5.89
N ARG A 546 -9.12 -18.56 5.17
CA ARG A 546 -8.20 -19.70 5.18
C ARG A 546 -6.77 -19.27 5.56
N GLY A 547 -6.67 -18.22 6.37
CA GLY A 547 -5.45 -17.54 6.79
C GLY A 547 -5.24 -16.21 6.07
N ILE A 548 -4.05 -15.63 6.23
CA ILE A 548 -3.68 -14.33 5.64
C ILE A 548 -3.89 -14.32 4.12
N GLY A 549 -4.40 -13.20 3.59
CA GLY A 549 -4.60 -13.00 2.14
C GLY A 549 -5.65 -13.90 1.48
N SER A 550 -6.42 -14.69 2.22
CA SER A 550 -7.52 -15.45 1.64
C SER A 550 -8.77 -14.59 1.40
N GLY A 551 -9.55 -14.94 0.38
CA GLY A 551 -10.79 -14.25 0.06
C GLY A 551 -10.59 -12.96 -0.74
N ASN A 552 -11.71 -12.29 -1.02
CA ASN A 552 -11.73 -11.03 -1.73
C ASN A 552 -11.37 -9.87 -0.79
N GLN A 553 -10.59 -8.93 -1.29
CA GLN A 553 -10.00 -7.83 -0.52
C GLN A 553 -10.94 -6.63 -0.40
N SER A 554 -11.92 -6.52 -1.30
CA SER A 554 -13.03 -5.57 -1.13
C SER A 554 -13.85 -5.90 0.12
N ASP A 555 -14.03 -7.18 0.43
CA ASP A 555 -14.80 -7.64 1.59
C ASP A 555 -14.18 -7.14 2.90
N ASP A 556 -12.84 -7.03 2.94
CA ASP A 556 -12.09 -6.51 4.10
C ASP A 556 -12.31 -5.02 4.27
N GLU A 557 -12.19 -4.26 3.19
CA GLU A 557 -12.43 -2.82 3.19
C GLU A 557 -13.85 -2.51 3.67
N MET A 558 -14.84 -3.24 3.16
CA MET A 558 -16.24 -3.16 3.57
C MET A 558 -16.40 -3.49 5.06
N ALA A 559 -15.90 -4.65 5.50
CA ALA A 559 -16.05 -5.11 6.88
C ALA A 559 -15.45 -4.13 7.90
N PHE A 560 -14.27 -3.56 7.64
CA PHE A 560 -13.62 -2.62 8.54
C PHE A 560 -14.41 -1.30 8.67
N MET A 561 -15.00 -0.82 7.58
CA MET A 561 -15.93 0.31 7.60
C MET A 561 -17.17 -0.02 8.46
N CYS A 562 -17.76 -1.20 8.28
CA CYS A 562 -18.94 -1.63 9.04
C CYS A 562 -18.63 -1.81 10.53
N TYR A 563 -17.54 -2.50 10.89
CA TYR A 563 -17.16 -2.71 12.28
C TYR A 563 -16.92 -1.39 13.01
N TYR A 564 -16.24 -0.44 12.36
CA TYR A 564 -15.95 0.86 12.95
C TYR A 564 -17.23 1.60 13.37
N ASN A 565 -18.25 1.63 12.50
CA ASN A 565 -19.52 2.31 12.80
C ASN A 565 -20.46 1.48 13.67
N LEU A 566 -20.55 0.16 13.47
CA LEU A 566 -21.35 -0.71 14.32
C LEU A 566 -20.91 -0.59 15.78
N LEU A 567 -19.59 -0.63 16.04
CA LEU A 567 -19.03 -0.44 17.38
C LEU A 567 -19.07 1.01 17.86
N ARG A 568 -19.37 2.00 17.03
CA ARG A 568 -19.51 3.38 17.50
C ARG A 568 -20.95 3.69 17.93
N TYR A 569 -21.93 3.13 17.21
CA TYR A 569 -23.33 3.53 17.33
C TYR A 569 -24.24 2.46 17.94
N THR A 570 -23.77 1.21 18.10
CA THR A 570 -24.51 0.19 18.84
C THR A 570 -24.34 0.37 20.35
N PRO A 571 -25.44 0.39 21.14
CA PRO A 571 -25.38 0.38 22.60
C PRO A 571 -24.55 -0.78 23.16
N GLU A 572 -24.05 -0.61 24.39
CA GLU A 572 -23.37 -1.69 25.11
C GLU A 572 -24.29 -2.90 25.29
N GLY A 573 -23.78 -4.10 25.00
CA GLY A 573 -24.56 -5.33 25.01
C GLY A 573 -23.91 -6.46 24.23
N SER A 574 -24.65 -7.57 24.08
CA SER A 574 -24.10 -8.79 23.46
C SER A 574 -23.66 -8.59 22.01
N LEU A 575 -24.40 -7.82 21.20
CA LEU A 575 -24.03 -7.56 19.80
C LEU A 575 -22.67 -6.86 19.71
N ARG A 576 -22.46 -5.83 20.53
CA ARG A 576 -21.22 -5.07 20.54
C ARG A 576 -20.02 -5.93 20.97
N GLN A 577 -20.19 -6.80 21.96
CA GLN A 577 -19.14 -7.74 22.39
C GLN A 577 -18.79 -8.75 21.28
N LYS A 578 -19.81 -9.32 20.61
CA LYS A 578 -19.62 -10.22 19.46
C LYS A 578 -18.91 -9.52 18.31
N ALA A 579 -19.35 -8.31 17.96
CA ALA A 579 -18.73 -7.51 16.90
C ALA A 579 -17.27 -7.16 17.23
N LEU A 580 -16.95 -6.88 18.50
CA LEU A 580 -15.59 -6.55 18.92
C LEU A 580 -14.64 -7.77 18.83
N LEU A 581 -15.11 -8.95 19.24
CA LEU A 581 -14.38 -10.20 19.05
C LEU A 581 -14.19 -10.55 17.58
N SER A 582 -15.24 -10.37 16.78
CA SER A 582 -15.17 -10.59 15.34
C SER A 582 -14.20 -9.63 14.66
N PHE A 583 -14.19 -8.36 15.08
CA PHE A 583 -13.28 -7.36 14.54
C PHE A 583 -11.83 -7.65 14.94
N TYR A 584 -11.60 -8.15 16.16
CA TYR A 584 -10.27 -8.62 16.57
C TYR A 584 -9.76 -9.77 15.68
N ALA A 585 -10.60 -10.76 15.39
CA ALA A 585 -10.25 -11.86 14.50
C ALA A 585 -9.95 -11.37 13.07
N ALA A 586 -10.77 -10.46 12.54
CA ALA A 586 -10.53 -9.81 11.24
C ALA A 586 -9.19 -9.08 11.22
N TRP A 587 -8.93 -8.23 12.22
CA TRP A 587 -7.68 -7.48 12.35
C TRP A 587 -6.45 -8.39 12.46
N LEU A 588 -6.52 -9.50 13.20
CA LEU A 588 -5.41 -10.45 13.29
C LEU A 588 -5.02 -11.04 11.92
N ASN A 589 -6.01 -11.30 11.06
CA ASN A 589 -5.76 -11.85 9.72
C ASN A 589 -5.18 -10.81 8.76
N GLU A 590 -5.65 -9.56 8.85
CA GLU A 590 -5.27 -8.50 7.91
C GLU A 590 -4.11 -7.61 8.42
N ALA A 591 -3.70 -7.73 9.69
CA ALA A 591 -2.57 -6.97 10.24
C ALA A 591 -1.26 -7.13 9.45
N PRO A 592 -0.89 -8.31 8.91
CA PRO A 592 0.28 -8.48 8.07
C PRO A 592 0.27 -7.70 6.74
N GLU A 593 -0.86 -7.12 6.34
CA GLU A 593 -0.99 -6.28 5.14
C GLU A 593 -0.46 -4.85 5.33
N MET A 594 -0.14 -4.47 6.57
CA MET A 594 0.38 -3.16 6.95
C MET A 594 -0.55 -2.01 6.51
N ASN A 595 -1.86 -2.25 6.54
CA ASN A 595 -2.86 -1.29 6.10
C ASN A 595 -3.19 -0.31 7.26
N PRO A 596 -2.80 0.98 7.16
CA PRO A 596 -3.02 1.94 8.22
C PRO A 596 -4.51 2.24 8.46
N PHE A 597 -5.36 2.16 7.44
CA PHE A 597 -6.81 2.32 7.63
C PHE A 597 -7.34 1.20 8.52
N PHE A 598 -6.94 -0.04 8.24
CA PHE A 598 -7.38 -1.21 9.02
C PHE A 598 -6.87 -1.15 10.45
N HIS A 599 -5.59 -0.84 10.62
CA HIS A 599 -4.98 -0.68 11.94
C HIS A 599 -5.66 0.42 12.76
N PHE A 600 -5.88 1.61 12.19
CA PHE A 600 -6.47 2.73 12.94
C PHE A 600 -7.98 2.56 13.18
N ALA A 601 -8.71 1.94 12.25
CA ALA A 601 -10.11 1.59 12.46
C ALA A 601 -10.28 0.61 13.63
N TYR A 602 -9.44 -0.43 13.68
CA TYR A 602 -9.46 -1.38 14.79
C TYR A 602 -8.98 -0.73 16.11
N ALA A 603 -7.83 -0.07 16.09
CA ALA A 603 -7.27 0.57 17.28
C ALA A 603 -8.22 1.60 17.90
N GLY A 604 -8.89 2.42 17.07
CA GLY A 604 -9.87 3.41 17.53
C GLY A 604 -11.06 2.80 18.28
N GLN A 605 -11.34 1.51 18.08
CA GLN A 605 -12.40 0.79 18.79
C GLN A 605 -11.88 -0.10 19.92
N ALA A 606 -10.70 -0.71 19.78
CA ALA A 606 -10.23 -1.79 20.66
C ALA A 606 -9.11 -1.39 21.64
N MET A 607 -8.46 -0.25 21.46
CA MET A 607 -7.35 0.19 22.33
C MET A 607 -7.78 0.27 23.80
N GLY A 608 -7.03 -0.40 24.68
CA GLY A 608 -7.31 -0.46 26.12
C GLY A 608 -8.55 -1.26 26.50
N ARG A 609 -9.17 -1.99 25.56
CA ARG A 609 -10.32 -2.86 25.84
C ARG A 609 -9.88 -4.29 26.14
N GLU A 610 -10.73 -4.96 26.88
CA GLU A 610 -10.58 -6.36 27.25
C GLU A 610 -11.88 -7.11 26.95
N VAL A 611 -11.75 -8.40 26.67
CA VAL A 611 -12.88 -9.33 26.58
C VAL A 611 -12.69 -10.43 27.60
N SER A 612 -13.77 -10.84 28.25
CA SER A 612 -13.76 -11.95 29.22
C SER A 612 -14.46 -13.18 28.65
N ASP A 613 -13.86 -14.33 28.88
CA ASP A 613 -14.41 -15.65 28.57
C ASP A 613 -14.29 -16.56 29.82
N PRO A 614 -14.77 -17.82 29.80
CA PRO A 614 -14.66 -18.72 30.95
C PRO A 614 -13.22 -19.04 31.40
N TRP A 615 -12.20 -18.69 30.61
CA TRP A 615 -10.80 -18.98 30.86
C TRP A 615 -9.99 -17.74 31.27
N GLY A 616 -10.56 -16.54 31.20
CA GLY A 616 -9.95 -15.33 31.72
C GLY A 616 -10.40 -14.05 31.04
N THR A 617 -9.73 -12.95 31.40
CA THR A 617 -9.87 -11.65 30.76
C THR A 617 -8.65 -11.42 29.88
N HIS A 618 -8.90 -11.13 28.60
CA HIS A 618 -7.87 -11.01 27.58
C HIS A 618 -7.90 -9.60 27.00
N SER A 619 -6.75 -8.93 26.97
CA SER A 619 -6.62 -7.69 26.21
C SER A 619 -6.81 -7.97 24.73
N ILE A 620 -7.60 -7.11 24.11
CA ILE A 620 -7.78 -7.04 22.65
C ILE A 620 -7.22 -5.72 22.12
N SER A 621 -6.30 -5.09 22.85
CA SER A 621 -5.56 -3.97 22.28
C SER A 621 -4.72 -4.46 21.10
N PRO A 622 -4.53 -3.64 20.04
CA PRO A 622 -3.65 -4.01 18.93
C PRO A 622 -2.25 -4.39 19.43
N THR A 623 -1.76 -5.55 19.01
CA THR A 623 -0.45 -6.11 19.38
C THR A 623 0.57 -6.03 18.24
N GLY A 624 1.85 -6.27 18.53
CA GLY A 624 2.91 -6.27 17.53
C GLY A 624 3.27 -4.87 17.03
N ASP A 625 3.79 -4.79 15.80
CA ASP A 625 4.33 -3.55 15.22
C ASP A 625 3.29 -2.69 14.50
N TRP A 626 1.99 -2.90 14.75
CA TRP A 626 0.88 -2.30 13.97
C TRP A 626 1.03 -0.79 13.73
N LEU A 627 1.53 -0.04 14.73
CA LEU A 627 1.71 1.39 14.59
C LEU A 627 2.92 1.73 13.72
N VAL A 628 4.04 1.01 13.90
CA VAL A 628 5.22 1.17 13.05
C VAL A 628 4.88 0.81 11.60
N ASP A 629 4.15 -0.30 11.39
CA ASP A 629 3.67 -0.72 10.08
C ASP A 629 2.79 0.36 9.42
N SER A 630 1.86 0.95 10.17
CA SER A 630 1.05 2.07 9.69
C SER A 630 1.90 3.28 9.27
N ILE A 631 2.86 3.69 10.10
CA ILE A 631 3.73 4.85 9.82
C ILE A 631 4.62 4.56 8.61
N GLU A 632 5.20 3.37 8.52
CA GLU A 632 6.02 2.97 7.38
C GLU A 632 5.22 2.96 6.08
N THR A 633 3.99 2.44 6.08
CA THR A 633 3.12 2.50 4.90
C THR A 633 2.79 3.94 4.49
N LEU A 634 2.47 4.82 5.45
CA LEU A 634 2.23 6.25 5.17
C LEU A 634 3.48 6.96 4.62
N GLN A 635 4.66 6.66 5.18
CA GLN A 635 5.93 7.19 4.69
C GLN A 635 6.30 6.64 3.30
N GLY A 636 6.01 5.36 3.04
CA GLY A 636 6.30 4.68 1.78
C GLY A 636 5.44 5.14 0.61
N PHE A 637 4.19 5.59 0.85
CA PHE A 637 3.28 6.00 -0.22
C PHE A 637 3.96 6.91 -1.27
N PRO A 638 4.02 6.49 -2.55
CA PRO A 638 4.82 7.21 -3.53
C PRO A 638 4.14 8.50 -4.00
N LEU A 639 4.92 9.55 -4.28
CA LEU A 639 4.40 10.76 -4.93
C LEU A 639 4.05 10.49 -6.41
N ASN A 640 4.78 9.59 -7.06
CA ASN A 640 4.46 9.06 -8.39
C ASN A 640 3.48 7.88 -8.25
N ARG A 641 2.19 8.16 -8.49
CA ARG A 641 1.08 7.21 -8.32
C ARG A 641 0.58 6.59 -9.62
N PHE A 642 1.39 6.66 -10.68
CA PHE A 642 1.03 5.96 -11.91
C PHE A 642 1.13 4.44 -11.70
N ASN A 643 0.26 3.69 -12.38
CA ASN A 643 0.22 2.24 -12.35
C ASN A 643 1.36 1.60 -13.17
N TRP A 644 2.60 1.96 -12.87
CA TRP A 644 3.76 1.31 -13.50
C TRP A 644 3.79 -0.18 -13.17
N ALA A 645 4.24 -0.99 -14.14
CA ALA A 645 4.53 -2.39 -13.89
C ALA A 645 5.52 -2.57 -12.73
N CYS A 646 5.35 -3.67 -12.01
CA CYS A 646 6.31 -4.14 -11.04
C CYS A 646 6.39 -5.68 -11.08
N GLU A 647 7.59 -6.20 -10.90
CA GLU A 647 7.87 -7.62 -10.78
C GLU A 647 8.61 -7.85 -9.47
N ASN A 648 8.12 -8.77 -8.65
CA ASN A 648 8.72 -9.15 -7.38
C ASN A 648 8.86 -10.66 -7.22
N SER A 649 8.25 -11.48 -8.08
CA SER A 649 8.31 -12.94 -8.00
C SER A 649 9.71 -13.54 -8.09
N HIS A 650 10.67 -12.82 -8.67
CA HIS A 650 12.07 -13.24 -8.74
C HIS A 650 12.83 -13.02 -7.42
N ARG A 651 12.24 -12.31 -6.45
CA ARG A 651 12.94 -11.91 -5.24
C ARG A 651 13.22 -13.11 -4.34
N ILE A 652 14.45 -13.18 -3.83
CA ILE A 652 14.91 -14.29 -2.98
C ILE A 652 14.58 -14.08 -1.49
N ASP A 653 14.01 -12.92 -1.13
CA ASP A 653 13.50 -12.59 0.22
C ASP A 653 11.98 -12.77 0.36
N ILE A 654 11.34 -13.43 -0.62
CA ILE A 654 9.90 -13.69 -0.64
C ILE A 654 9.61 -15.18 -0.41
N LYS A 655 8.55 -15.43 0.35
CA LYS A 655 7.90 -16.74 0.48
C LYS A 655 6.58 -16.72 -0.28
N SER A 656 6.32 -17.78 -1.05
CA SER A 656 5.03 -17.95 -1.71
C SER A 656 3.91 -18.17 -0.68
N LEU A 657 2.73 -17.60 -0.96
CA LEU A 657 1.53 -17.97 -0.24
C LEU A 657 1.08 -19.37 -0.71
N PRO A 658 0.71 -20.27 0.21
CA PRO A 658 0.12 -21.55 -0.16
C PRO A 658 -1.20 -21.38 -0.91
N ASP A 659 -1.55 -22.35 -1.77
CA ASP A 659 -2.79 -22.30 -2.57
C ASP A 659 -4.06 -22.22 -1.72
N GLN A 660 -4.01 -22.71 -0.47
CA GLN A 660 -5.11 -22.61 0.50
C GLN A 660 -5.47 -21.15 0.79
N ASN A 661 -4.54 -20.22 0.63
CA ASN A 661 -4.75 -18.79 0.82
C ASN A 661 -5.30 -18.09 -0.44
N SER A 662 -5.81 -18.83 -1.44
CA SER A 662 -6.40 -18.25 -2.66
C SER A 662 -7.48 -17.20 -2.37
N THR A 663 -7.59 -16.22 -3.27
CA THR A 663 -8.61 -15.16 -3.23
C THR A 663 -10.02 -15.68 -3.46
N ASP A 664 -10.16 -16.86 -4.07
CA ASP A 664 -11.44 -17.53 -4.25
C ASP A 664 -11.31 -19.01 -3.85
N LEU A 665 -12.35 -19.49 -3.17
CA LEU A 665 -12.42 -20.82 -2.58
C LEU A 665 -12.30 -21.93 -3.63
N LEU A 666 -12.90 -21.71 -4.81
CA LEU A 666 -13.10 -22.70 -5.85
C LEU A 666 -12.16 -22.53 -7.04
N SER A 667 -11.38 -21.45 -7.09
CA SER A 667 -10.38 -21.25 -8.13
C SER A 667 -8.99 -21.68 -7.70
N SER A 668 -8.28 -22.34 -8.62
CA SER A 668 -6.83 -22.45 -8.54
C SER A 668 -6.24 -21.05 -8.59
N ASN A 669 -5.36 -20.70 -7.67
CA ASN A 669 -4.73 -19.39 -7.67
C ASN A 669 -3.76 -19.27 -8.87
N PRO A 670 -4.11 -18.57 -9.96
CA PRO A 670 -3.22 -18.48 -11.11
C PRO A 670 -2.13 -17.42 -10.89
N ARG A 671 -2.21 -16.63 -9.81
CA ARG A 671 -1.35 -15.47 -9.54
C ARG A 671 -0.21 -15.87 -8.62
N GLN A 672 0.99 -15.39 -8.93
CA GLN A 672 2.12 -15.47 -8.02
C GLN A 672 1.89 -14.50 -6.85
N ARG A 673 1.52 -15.07 -5.71
CA ARG A 673 1.25 -14.35 -4.47
C ARG A 673 2.27 -14.74 -3.41
N GLY A 674 2.63 -13.82 -2.54
CA GLY A 674 3.66 -14.05 -1.53
C GLY A 674 3.85 -12.91 -0.56
N TYR A 675 4.81 -13.09 0.33
CA TYR A 675 5.11 -12.17 1.41
C TYR A 675 6.60 -12.20 1.76
N ARG A 676 7.09 -11.15 2.39
CA ARG A 676 8.49 -11.06 2.84
C ARG A 676 8.77 -12.10 3.90
N ILE A 677 10.03 -12.50 4.06
CA ILE A 677 10.49 -13.44 5.10
C ILE A 677 9.98 -13.16 6.53
N ASN A 678 9.62 -11.91 6.85
CA ASN A 678 9.07 -11.47 8.13
C ASN A 678 7.55 -11.71 8.30
N GLY A 679 6.87 -12.33 7.33
CA GLY A 679 5.44 -12.62 7.39
C GLY A 679 4.53 -11.51 6.86
N LYS A 680 5.09 -10.35 6.47
CA LYS A 680 4.33 -9.18 6.02
C LYS A 680 4.39 -9.02 4.51
N VAL A 681 3.42 -8.34 3.96
CA VAL A 681 3.39 -7.96 2.54
C VAL A 681 4.57 -7.07 2.15
N LEU A 682 4.76 -6.88 0.85
CA LEU A 682 5.73 -5.92 0.32
C LEU A 682 5.37 -4.48 0.73
N PRO A 683 6.36 -3.61 1.01
CA PRO A 683 6.11 -2.18 1.23
C PRO A 683 5.31 -1.57 0.08
N VAL A 684 4.48 -0.57 0.37
CA VAL A 684 3.53 0.01 -0.61
C VAL A 684 4.22 0.55 -1.87
N GLU A 685 5.45 1.03 -1.73
CA GLU A 685 6.28 1.58 -2.80
C GLU A 685 6.94 0.51 -3.69
N ASN A 686 6.81 -0.77 -3.31
CA ASN A 686 7.34 -1.95 -4.02
C ASN A 686 6.25 -2.75 -4.74
N ARG A 687 4.98 -2.35 -4.64
CA ARG A 687 3.85 -3.07 -5.23
C ARG A 687 2.91 -2.13 -5.96
N HIS A 688 1.98 -2.70 -6.73
CA HIS A 688 0.86 -1.94 -7.25
C HIS A 688 -0.10 -1.61 -6.11
N PHE A 689 -0.60 -0.37 -6.11
CA PHE A 689 -1.56 0.08 -5.15
C PHE A 689 -2.44 1.18 -5.77
N ASN A 690 -3.76 0.99 -5.75
CA ASN A 690 -4.72 2.00 -6.21
C ASN A 690 -5.69 2.37 -5.08
N HIS A 691 -6.36 1.35 -4.52
CA HIS A 691 -7.35 1.43 -3.43
C HIS A 691 -7.08 0.35 -2.35
N TRP A 692 -7.68 0.46 -1.16
CA TRP A 692 -7.41 -0.51 -0.08
C TRP A 692 -8.00 -1.91 -0.37
N ASN A 693 -8.87 -2.05 -1.36
CA ASN A 693 -9.30 -3.34 -1.91
C ASN A 693 -8.31 -3.99 -2.92
N THR A 694 -7.14 -3.38 -3.18
CA THR A 694 -6.11 -3.97 -4.06
C THR A 694 -5.42 -5.14 -3.36
N ASP A 695 -5.35 -6.32 -4.00
CA ASP A 695 -4.67 -7.51 -3.43
C ASP A 695 -3.21 -7.22 -3.05
N PRO A 696 -2.90 -7.08 -1.76
CA PRO A 696 -1.57 -6.65 -1.31
C PRO A 696 -0.52 -7.76 -1.39
N TRP A 697 -0.96 -9.00 -1.62
CA TRP A 697 -0.14 -10.21 -1.69
C TRP A 697 0.29 -10.55 -3.11
N GLN A 698 -0.31 -9.92 -4.13
CA GLN A 698 0.07 -10.09 -5.51
C GLN A 698 1.47 -9.51 -5.75
N LEU A 699 2.40 -10.36 -6.20
CA LEU A 699 3.81 -9.98 -6.36
C LEU A 699 4.06 -9.15 -7.62
N ASP A 700 3.41 -9.54 -8.72
CA ASP A 700 3.65 -8.98 -10.05
C ASP A 700 2.41 -8.26 -10.58
N TYR A 701 2.59 -7.12 -11.22
CA TYR A 701 1.53 -6.31 -11.81
C TYR A 701 1.92 -5.79 -13.19
N GLY A 702 1.10 -6.08 -14.20
CA GLY A 702 1.29 -5.71 -15.61
C GLY A 702 0.84 -4.28 -15.95
N GLY A 703 1.38 -3.30 -15.23
CA GLY A 703 1.01 -1.89 -15.34
C GLY A 703 1.63 -1.14 -16.53
N SER A 704 0.92 -0.17 -17.09
CA SER A 704 1.37 0.62 -18.25
C SER A 704 1.81 2.05 -17.92
N GLY A 705 1.56 2.52 -16.70
CA GLY A 705 1.78 3.92 -16.32
C GLY A 705 0.77 4.91 -16.87
N ASN A 706 -0.35 4.44 -17.43
CA ASN A 706 -1.42 5.26 -18.01
C ASN A 706 -2.59 5.52 -17.05
N ILE A 707 -2.60 4.93 -15.86
CA ILE A 707 -3.62 5.18 -14.84
C ILE A 707 -2.96 5.92 -13.68
N LEU A 708 -3.53 7.06 -13.31
CA LEU A 708 -3.14 7.84 -12.15
C LEU A 708 -4.11 7.54 -11.00
N ALA A 709 -3.61 6.93 -9.92
CA ALA A 709 -4.42 6.66 -8.73
C ALA A 709 -4.90 7.95 -8.04
N SER A 710 -6.03 7.88 -7.34
CA SER A 710 -6.73 9.04 -6.77
C SER A 710 -5.99 9.67 -5.58
N GLY A 711 -5.31 8.88 -4.74
CA GLY A 711 -4.58 9.31 -3.52
C GLY A 711 -5.44 9.48 -2.27
N THR A 712 -6.74 9.27 -2.39
CA THR A 712 -7.69 9.31 -1.26
C THR A 712 -7.30 8.31 -0.16
N VAL A 713 -6.73 7.18 -0.58
CA VAL A 713 -6.19 6.09 0.24
C VAL A 713 -5.15 6.52 1.27
N PHE A 714 -4.38 7.59 1.03
CA PHE A 714 -3.44 8.13 2.01
C PHE A 714 -4.15 9.03 3.02
N LEU A 715 -5.06 9.88 2.54
CA LEU A 715 -5.68 10.95 3.32
C LEU A 715 -6.55 10.40 4.45
N LEU A 716 -7.38 9.40 4.16
CA LEU A 716 -8.26 8.78 5.15
C LEU A 716 -7.49 8.26 6.38
N PRO A 717 -6.54 7.31 6.25
CA PRO A 717 -5.81 6.81 7.41
C PRO A 717 -4.91 7.85 8.06
N TYR A 718 -4.33 8.78 7.30
CA TYR A 718 -3.51 9.85 7.90
C TYR A 718 -4.33 10.71 8.88
N TYR A 719 -5.46 11.26 8.41
CA TYR A 719 -6.31 12.09 9.27
C TYR A 719 -7.04 11.28 10.35
N MET A 720 -7.38 10.02 10.09
CA MET A 720 -7.91 9.12 11.11
C MET A 720 -6.90 8.87 12.23
N GLY A 721 -5.61 8.67 11.89
CA GLY A 721 -4.53 8.51 12.85
C GLY A 721 -4.29 9.75 13.71
N LEU A 722 -4.41 10.95 13.13
CA LEU A 722 -4.40 12.21 13.87
C LEU A 722 -5.62 12.35 14.80
N TYR A 723 -6.82 12.05 14.30
CA TYR A 723 -8.07 12.18 15.06
C TYR A 723 -8.11 11.29 16.31
N HIS A 724 -7.63 10.05 16.19
CA HIS A 724 -7.56 9.10 17.32
C HIS A 724 -6.32 9.30 18.20
N GLY A 725 -5.42 10.24 17.86
CA GLY A 725 -4.21 10.53 18.63
C GLY A 725 -3.12 9.46 18.50
N PHE A 726 -3.13 8.64 17.44
CA PHE A 726 -2.06 7.68 17.16
C PHE A 726 -0.84 8.36 16.52
N ILE A 727 -1.08 9.44 15.77
CA ILE A 727 -0.06 10.25 15.11
C ILE A 727 -0.04 11.64 15.77
N ALA A 728 1.15 12.16 16.05
CA ALA A 728 1.30 13.53 16.55
C ALA A 728 0.99 14.57 15.45
N HIS A 729 0.43 15.72 15.87
CA HIS A 729 0.11 16.84 14.97
C HIS A 729 1.35 17.52 14.37
#